data_AF-A0A1V1V2G8-F1
#
_entry.id   AF-A0A1V1V2G8-F1
#
_cell.length_a   1.000
_cell.length_b   1.000
_cell.length_c   1.000
_cell.angle_alpha   90.00
_cell.angle_beta   90.00
_cell.angle_gamma   90.00
#
_symmetry.space_group_name_H-M   'P 1'
#
loop_
_entity.id
_entity.type
_entity.pdbx_description
1 polymer ?
#
loop_
_entity_poly.entity_id
_entity_poly.type
_entity_poly.pdbx_seq_one_letter_code
_entity_poly.pdbx_strand_id
1 'polypeptide(L)'
;MSVIFPVIMCGGSGTRLWPASRPSRPKQFIPLAGNRSPFQETVERVADLAGAQGRLIVIGGVAHRQAICEQLKELGRDAVVLLEPQARDSAAAMAAAAIWTKRQDPEAVNLFVASDHHIPDGAAFRDAVCTAGLAASAGRIVTFGVVPSGPSSAYGYIAPRGEGLAEVEAFVEKPDLATSERYIGDGYLWNSGNFIVRADVLKDELRQTTAGLIEAVTDALDSALMDGGALILGRRFGDAPRISIDYAVMEKTRRASVLPVAFDWSDLGAWDAVHRSGEGDVGLHVFEDAENCLVRACDGVLVAAVGVSDLAIVVERDAVLVTDLARSQDVRKVVKRLEGLSPRHLDFPQPQKETLEQGAVRFAAWMRQSALPTWCTLGQNAEGGFEELLTQDGRRLQTSRRAVVQARQLQVYAEAGRLGWSGPWRATISSGLDWTRQRLMKIDGRVRTRLSSAGAPEDETTAVYDQAFLLFALAGVSVAAPTADVEDRVTRLRDSLMASMEADGGVVEVGAHPYQANAHMHLLEAALAWEDAGGDASWTSLADRIVHLARSRFIDTQTGTIREFFSSDWSPAKGSDGSLVEPGHQFEWAWLLARHSKSRDDAEGLRVAWRLFEAGLKGVDPARGVAIDAMDLDGSVRSARARLWPQTEWLKASLILSSMTDDWRRDLCLMQAARAQRALWRYLTPVGLWHDKMLESGDFIDEPAPASSLYHIMAAYSQVRATVGSLRPDLASALALS
;
A
#
# COMPACT_ATOMS: atom_id res chain seq x y z
N MET A 1 3.82 35.49 10.30
CA MET A 1 4.88 34.46 10.48
C MET A 1 4.76 33.50 9.33
N SER A 2 5.87 33.07 8.74
CA SER A 2 5.85 31.99 7.74
C SER A 2 5.32 30.71 8.36
N VAL A 3 4.62 29.91 7.57
CA VAL A 3 4.03 28.64 8.01
C VAL A 3 5.15 27.66 8.34
N ILE A 4 5.08 27.03 9.52
CA ILE A 4 6.05 26.01 9.95
C ILE A 4 5.52 24.63 9.58
N PHE A 5 6.38 23.80 8.98
CA PHE A 5 6.13 22.39 8.69
C PHE A 5 7.12 21.57 9.52
N PRO A 6 6.68 21.04 10.68
CA PRO A 6 7.49 20.11 11.46
C PRO A 6 7.76 18.84 10.64
N VAL A 7 9.02 18.39 10.65
CA VAL A 7 9.52 17.21 9.95
C VAL A 7 10.21 16.32 10.96
N ILE A 8 9.59 15.17 11.26
CA ILE A 8 10.14 14.17 12.17
C ILE A 8 10.94 13.15 11.36
N MET A 9 12.23 13.05 11.67
CA MET A 9 13.17 12.13 11.03
C MET A 9 13.22 10.80 11.80
N CYS A 10 12.66 9.74 11.21
CA CYS A 10 12.60 8.38 11.75
C CYS A 10 13.73 7.50 11.20
N GLY A 11 14.99 7.93 11.41
CA GLY A 11 16.19 7.22 10.99
C GLY A 11 16.92 6.51 12.14
N GLY A 12 17.87 5.63 11.79
CA GLY A 12 18.74 4.95 12.76
C GLY A 12 18.23 3.56 13.20
N SER A 13 19.16 2.64 13.43
CA SER A 13 18.86 1.24 13.80
C SER A 13 18.93 0.94 15.30
N GLY A 14 19.42 1.89 16.11
CA GLY A 14 19.41 1.77 17.58
C GLY A 14 20.14 0.54 18.15
N THR A 15 21.18 0.02 17.48
CA THR A 15 21.80 -1.29 17.82
C THR A 15 22.43 -1.37 19.22
N ARG A 16 22.70 -0.23 19.86
CA ARG A 16 23.25 -0.15 21.23
C ARG A 16 22.21 -0.47 22.32
N LEU A 17 20.93 -0.51 21.95
CA LEU A 17 19.81 -0.87 22.82
C LEU A 17 19.29 -2.30 22.53
N TRP A 18 20.11 -3.17 21.94
CA TRP A 18 19.82 -4.60 21.88
C TRP A 18 19.68 -5.15 23.32
N PRO A 19 18.78 -6.10 23.62
CA PRO A 19 17.90 -6.83 22.71
C PRO A 19 16.58 -6.13 22.38
N ALA A 20 16.26 -5.02 23.05
CA ALA A 20 14.97 -4.35 22.90
C ALA A 20 14.80 -3.68 21.54
N SER A 21 15.81 -2.92 21.09
CA SER A 21 15.87 -2.28 19.77
C SER A 21 16.55 -3.19 18.75
N ARG A 22 15.83 -3.49 17.67
CA ARG A 22 16.31 -4.30 16.54
C ARG A 22 15.84 -3.68 15.22
N PRO A 23 16.37 -4.07 14.04
CA PRO A 23 15.99 -3.46 12.76
C PRO A 23 14.47 -3.40 12.50
N SER A 24 13.70 -4.44 12.86
CA SER A 24 12.23 -4.41 12.69
C SER A 24 11.48 -3.63 13.77
N ARG A 25 12.10 -3.39 14.94
CA ARG A 25 11.55 -2.58 16.02
C ARG A 25 12.62 -1.60 16.54
N PRO A 26 12.90 -0.50 15.81
CA PRO A 26 13.90 0.48 16.21
C PRO A 26 13.53 1.24 17.49
N LYS A 27 14.54 1.79 18.17
CA LYS A 27 14.43 2.51 19.44
C LYS A 27 13.37 3.60 19.47
N GLN A 28 13.20 4.37 18.39
CA GLN A 28 12.26 5.49 18.36
C GLN A 28 10.79 5.07 18.51
N PHE A 29 10.47 3.80 18.25
CA PHE A 29 9.11 3.26 18.38
C PHE A 29 8.90 2.47 19.67
N ILE A 30 9.88 2.43 20.57
CA ILE A 30 9.83 1.69 21.85
C ILE A 30 9.64 2.70 22.99
N PRO A 31 8.72 2.48 23.96
CA PRO A 31 8.61 3.31 25.16
C PRO A 31 9.83 3.14 26.07
N LEU A 32 10.91 3.87 25.80
CA LEU A 32 12.18 3.75 26.51
C LEU A 32 12.22 4.55 27.81
N ALA A 33 11.50 5.67 27.86
CA ALA A 33 11.26 6.46 29.06
C ALA A 33 9.76 6.73 29.13
N GLY A 34 9.12 6.27 30.20
CA GLY A 34 7.68 6.45 30.39
C GLY A 34 6.81 5.58 29.47
N ASN A 35 5.58 6.04 29.21
CA ASN A 35 4.54 5.25 28.54
C ASN A 35 4.43 5.49 27.02
N ARG A 36 5.17 6.45 26.48
CA ARG A 36 5.17 6.80 25.05
C ARG A 36 6.52 6.47 24.43
N SER A 37 6.52 6.15 23.15
CA SER A 37 7.77 6.07 22.41
C SER A 37 8.39 7.46 22.21
N PRO A 38 9.72 7.57 22.02
CA PRO A 38 10.35 8.84 21.64
C PRO A 38 9.73 9.48 20.39
N PHE A 39 9.26 8.67 19.43
CA PHE A 39 8.51 9.14 18.27
C PHE A 39 7.20 9.83 18.69
N GLN A 40 6.40 9.19 19.55
CA GLN A 40 5.14 9.75 20.05
C GLN A 40 5.36 11.03 20.88
N GLU A 41 6.39 11.06 21.72
CA GLU A 41 6.77 12.29 22.44
C GLU A 41 7.14 13.42 21.49
N THR A 42 7.90 13.11 20.44
CA THR A 42 8.30 14.09 19.43
C THR A 42 7.09 14.61 18.66
N VAL A 43 6.14 13.75 18.28
CA VAL A 43 4.87 14.15 17.64
C VAL A 43 4.12 15.15 18.50
N GLU A 44 3.86 14.84 19.76
CA GLU A 44 3.12 15.74 20.67
C GLU A 44 3.87 17.05 20.94
N ARG A 45 5.21 17.01 20.95
CA ARG A 45 6.03 18.22 21.14
C ARG A 45 5.87 19.21 19.98
N VAL A 46 5.76 18.72 18.74
CA VAL A 46 5.87 19.56 17.53
C VAL A 46 4.60 19.70 16.71
N ALA A 47 3.60 18.82 16.84
CA ALA A 47 2.42 18.80 15.98
C ALA A 47 1.69 20.15 15.95
N ASP A 48 1.52 20.78 17.11
CA ASP A 48 0.78 22.04 17.23
C ASP A 48 1.53 23.25 16.62
N LEU A 49 2.84 23.13 16.35
CA LEU A 49 3.61 24.16 15.64
C LEU A 49 3.20 24.30 14.16
N ALA A 50 2.55 23.28 13.57
CA ALA A 50 2.07 23.35 12.20
C ALA A 50 0.93 24.37 12.03
N GLY A 51 0.15 24.63 13.08
CA GLY A 51 -1.04 25.48 13.02
C GLY A 51 -2.07 24.99 11.99
N ALA A 52 -2.97 25.89 11.56
CA ALA A 52 -4.03 25.54 10.60
C ALA A 52 -3.54 25.38 9.15
N GLN A 53 -2.45 26.08 8.80
CA GLN A 53 -1.93 26.17 7.42
C GLN A 53 -0.79 25.19 7.14
N GLY A 54 -0.08 24.72 8.17
CA GLY A 54 1.00 23.75 8.03
C GLY A 54 0.51 22.30 8.06
N ARG A 55 1.48 21.39 7.95
CA ARG A 55 1.29 19.96 8.13
C ARG A 55 2.47 19.37 8.89
N LEU A 56 2.20 18.40 9.77
CA LEU A 56 3.22 17.52 10.31
C LEU A 56 3.69 16.57 9.20
N ILE A 57 4.99 16.46 9.03
CA ILE A 57 5.63 15.53 8.10
C ILE A 57 6.41 14.51 8.92
N VAL A 58 6.29 13.24 8.58
CA VAL A 58 7.12 12.16 9.13
C VAL A 58 7.87 11.51 7.98
N ILE A 59 9.18 11.40 8.07
CA ILE A 59 9.99 10.68 7.10
C ILE A 59 10.71 9.50 7.75
N GLY A 60 10.67 8.33 7.10
CA GLY A 60 11.36 7.14 7.59
C GLY A 60 11.41 6.03 6.55
N GLY A 61 12.07 4.92 6.85
CA GLY A 61 12.14 3.78 5.92
C GLY A 61 10.80 3.08 5.72
N VAL A 62 10.56 2.51 4.53
CA VAL A 62 9.39 1.66 4.23
C VAL A 62 9.17 0.53 5.25
N ALA A 63 10.24 0.01 5.85
CA ALA A 63 10.17 -1.02 6.89
C ALA A 63 9.48 -0.55 8.18
N HIS A 64 9.40 0.76 8.43
CA HIS A 64 8.84 1.34 9.65
C HIS A 64 7.44 1.94 9.44
N ARG A 65 6.88 1.81 8.22
CA ARG A 65 5.55 2.34 7.87
C ARG A 65 4.49 1.97 8.91
N GLN A 66 4.42 0.69 9.26
CA GLN A 66 3.39 0.19 10.18
C GLN A 66 3.50 0.89 11.55
N ALA A 67 4.69 0.90 12.15
CA ALA A 67 4.92 1.55 13.44
C ALA A 67 4.60 3.05 13.41
N ILE A 68 4.99 3.76 12.35
CA ILE A 68 4.67 5.19 12.16
C ILE A 68 3.16 5.40 12.13
N CYS A 69 2.45 4.68 11.25
CA CYS A 69 1.01 4.87 11.07
C CYS A 69 0.20 4.45 12.31
N GLU A 70 0.56 3.35 12.97
CA GLU A 70 -0.12 2.87 14.18
C GLU A 70 0.05 3.88 15.33
N GLN A 71 1.28 4.34 15.59
CA GLN A 71 1.52 5.27 16.69
C GLN A 71 0.94 6.68 16.45
N LEU A 72 0.86 7.14 15.20
CA LEU A 72 0.12 8.37 14.85
C LEU A 72 -1.39 8.20 15.12
N LYS A 73 -1.95 7.04 14.75
CA LYS A 73 -3.36 6.71 14.98
C LYS A 73 -3.68 6.63 16.48
N GLU A 74 -2.81 6.02 17.27
CA GLU A 74 -2.95 5.96 18.74
C GLU A 74 -3.00 7.36 19.38
N LEU A 75 -2.25 8.32 18.83
CA LEU A 75 -2.29 9.71 19.28
C LEU A 75 -3.47 10.51 18.71
N GLY A 76 -4.18 9.98 17.70
CA GLY A 76 -5.20 10.74 16.96
C GLY A 76 -4.61 11.93 16.21
N ARG A 77 -3.37 11.81 15.72
CA ARG A 77 -2.65 12.87 14.98
C ARG A 77 -2.49 12.49 13.52
N ASP A 78 -2.81 13.42 12.63
CA ASP A 78 -2.60 13.27 11.19
C ASP A 78 -1.22 13.80 10.77
N ALA A 79 -0.57 13.11 9.84
CA ALA A 79 0.71 13.54 9.27
C ALA A 79 0.84 13.12 7.81
N VAL A 80 1.67 13.86 7.06
CA VAL A 80 2.16 13.45 5.76
C VAL A 80 3.34 12.51 5.98
N VAL A 81 3.17 11.23 5.66
CA VAL A 81 4.22 10.22 5.85
C VAL A 81 4.97 10.02 4.53
N LEU A 82 6.27 10.31 4.51
CA LEU A 82 7.17 10.05 3.39
C LEU A 82 8.05 8.84 3.71
N LEU A 83 8.04 7.82 2.86
CA LEU A 83 8.74 6.57 3.09
C LEU A 83 9.91 6.39 2.14
N GLU A 84 11.11 6.30 2.70
CA GLU A 84 12.34 6.04 1.96
C GLU A 84 12.38 4.56 1.52
N PRO A 85 12.57 4.26 0.22
CA PRO A 85 12.75 2.89 -0.24
C PRO A 85 14.10 2.31 0.19
N GLN A 86 15.08 3.18 0.46
CA GLN A 86 16.41 2.83 0.92
C GLN A 86 17.00 3.97 1.75
N ALA A 87 17.67 3.65 2.85
CA ALA A 87 18.34 4.64 3.68
C ALA A 87 19.52 5.31 2.95
N ARG A 88 19.50 6.65 2.89
CA ARG A 88 20.55 7.48 2.27
C ARG A 88 21.15 8.54 3.21
N ASP A 89 21.09 8.28 4.52
CA ASP A 89 21.51 9.23 5.57
C ASP A 89 20.60 10.49 5.56
N SER A 90 20.89 11.52 6.37
CA SER A 90 19.91 12.57 6.65
C SER A 90 19.67 13.57 5.51
N ALA A 91 20.64 13.84 4.62
CA ALA A 91 20.50 14.90 3.62
C ALA A 91 19.40 14.61 2.58
N ALA A 92 19.31 13.38 2.07
CA ALA A 92 18.31 13.00 1.07
C ALA A 92 16.88 13.05 1.63
N ALA A 93 16.71 12.59 2.87
CA ALA A 93 15.44 12.65 3.58
C ALA A 93 15.00 14.10 3.85
N MET A 94 15.92 14.95 4.32
CA MET A 94 15.63 16.38 4.52
C MET A 94 15.28 17.09 3.20
N ALA A 95 15.95 16.74 2.10
CA ALA A 95 15.61 17.24 0.77
C ALA A 95 14.21 16.84 0.32
N ALA A 96 13.79 15.60 0.58
CA ALA A 96 12.46 15.12 0.20
C ALA A 96 11.36 15.92 0.90
N ALA A 97 11.50 16.13 2.21
CA ALA A 97 10.55 16.95 2.96
C ALA A 97 10.56 18.41 2.53
N ALA A 98 11.74 19.00 2.25
CA ALA A 98 11.84 20.38 1.78
C ALA A 98 11.24 20.57 0.38
N ILE A 99 11.50 19.67 -0.57
CA ILE A 99 10.89 19.72 -1.91
C ILE A 99 9.38 19.56 -1.81
N TRP A 100 8.89 18.61 -0.99
CA TRP A 100 7.46 18.43 -0.77
C TRP A 100 6.82 19.68 -0.16
N THR A 101 7.43 20.25 0.89
CA THR A 101 6.95 21.46 1.58
C THR A 101 6.88 22.64 0.62
N LYS A 102 7.94 22.86 -0.17
CA LYS A 102 7.99 23.94 -1.17
C LYS A 102 6.88 23.85 -2.22
N ARG A 103 6.39 22.65 -2.54
CA ARG A 103 5.25 22.46 -3.46
C ARG A 103 3.92 22.90 -2.83
N GLN A 104 3.82 22.88 -1.50
CA GLN A 104 2.63 23.34 -0.77
C GLN A 104 2.67 24.86 -0.53
N ASP A 105 3.83 25.35 -0.06
CA ASP A 105 4.05 26.76 0.23
C ASP A 105 5.52 27.13 -0.07
N PRO A 106 5.77 28.00 -1.06
CA PRO A 106 7.12 28.43 -1.43
C PRO A 106 7.92 29.15 -0.33
N GLU A 107 7.25 29.75 0.66
CA GLU A 107 7.86 30.53 1.74
C GLU A 107 7.88 29.80 3.09
N ALA A 108 7.41 28.56 3.13
CA ALA A 108 7.33 27.76 4.34
C ALA A 108 8.68 27.39 4.94
N VAL A 109 8.69 27.28 6.27
CA VAL A 109 9.85 26.90 7.08
C VAL A 109 9.71 25.46 7.53
N ASN A 110 10.71 24.64 7.29
CA ASN A 110 10.80 23.31 7.87
C ASN A 110 11.50 23.35 9.23
N LEU A 111 10.92 22.66 10.20
CA LEU A 111 11.55 22.30 11.47
C LEU A 111 11.91 20.82 11.40
N PHE A 112 13.19 20.49 11.21
CA PHE A 112 13.68 19.12 11.24
C PHE A 112 14.06 18.72 12.66
N VAL A 113 13.48 17.63 13.14
CA VAL A 113 13.73 17.06 14.46
C VAL A 113 13.97 15.55 14.36
N ALA A 114 14.89 15.04 15.18
CA ALA A 114 15.06 13.59 15.32
C ALA A 114 13.93 12.99 16.17
N SER A 115 13.50 11.78 15.81
CA SER A 115 12.42 11.05 16.49
C SER A 115 12.83 10.44 17.83
N ASP A 116 14.11 10.47 18.20
CA ASP A 116 14.69 9.78 19.34
C ASP A 116 15.28 10.71 20.43
N HIS A 117 15.02 12.02 20.32
CA HIS A 117 15.40 13.00 21.33
C HIS A 117 14.39 13.08 22.47
N HIS A 118 14.89 12.90 23.69
CA HIS A 118 14.15 13.18 24.92
C HIS A 118 14.36 14.65 25.31
N ILE A 119 13.25 15.40 25.32
CA ILE A 119 13.19 16.82 25.67
C ILE A 119 11.92 17.02 26.52
N PRO A 120 12.03 16.96 27.87
CA PRO A 120 10.88 17.06 28.77
C PRO A 120 10.11 18.38 28.64
N ASP A 121 10.83 19.50 28.50
CA ASP A 121 10.22 20.83 28.38
C ASP A 121 9.83 21.15 26.94
N GLY A 122 8.68 20.60 26.52
CA GLY A 122 8.12 20.87 25.19
C GLY A 122 7.70 22.33 24.98
N ALA A 123 7.41 23.09 26.03
CA ALA A 123 7.01 24.50 25.90
C ALA A 123 8.23 25.37 25.56
N ALA A 124 9.33 25.23 26.31
CA ALA A 124 10.58 25.93 26.01
C ALA A 124 11.11 25.56 24.62
N PHE A 125 10.96 24.30 24.19
CA PHE A 125 11.30 23.89 22.84
C PHE A 125 10.50 24.65 21.77
N ARG A 126 9.18 24.77 21.94
CA ARG A 126 8.32 25.49 20.99
C ARG A 126 8.64 26.98 20.93
N ASP A 127 8.93 27.62 22.07
CA ASP A 127 9.33 29.03 22.12
C ASP A 127 10.67 29.27 21.39
N ALA A 128 11.63 28.36 21.56
CA ALA A 128 12.88 28.37 20.82
C ALA A 128 12.66 28.20 19.30
N VAL A 129 11.74 27.32 18.89
CA VAL A 129 11.37 27.17 17.47
C VAL A 129 10.76 28.45 16.91
N CYS A 130 9.84 29.09 17.64
CA CYS A 130 9.24 30.35 17.20
C CYS A 130 10.30 31.44 16.97
N THR A 131 11.29 31.53 17.86
CA THR A 131 12.42 32.46 17.74
C THR A 131 13.28 32.15 16.52
N ALA A 132 13.68 30.88 16.36
CA ALA A 132 14.48 30.42 15.23
C ALA A 132 13.74 30.57 13.89
N GLY A 133 12.42 30.36 13.89
CA GLY A 133 11.56 30.46 12.72
C GLY A 133 11.58 31.84 12.08
N LEU A 134 11.71 32.92 12.87
CA LEU A 134 11.83 34.29 12.35
C LEU A 134 13.09 34.47 11.50
N ALA A 135 14.25 34.00 11.98
CA ALA A 135 15.50 34.08 11.21
C ALA A 135 15.54 33.08 10.04
N ALA A 136 14.95 31.90 10.21
CA ALA A 136 14.82 30.94 9.12
C ALA A 136 13.97 31.50 7.97
N SER A 137 12.88 32.21 8.29
CA SER A 137 12.04 32.92 7.30
C SER A 137 12.83 33.98 6.53
N ALA A 138 13.83 34.60 7.17
CA ALA A 138 14.77 35.54 6.56
C ALA A 138 15.93 34.86 5.81
N GLY A 139 15.90 33.54 5.65
CA GLY A 139 16.84 32.78 4.84
C GLY A 139 18.05 32.22 5.58
N ARG A 140 18.04 32.20 6.92
CA ARG A 140 19.06 31.51 7.74
C ARG A 140 18.76 30.02 7.86
N ILE A 141 19.80 29.24 8.16
CA ILE A 141 19.69 27.85 8.61
C ILE A 141 19.99 27.85 10.10
N VAL A 142 18.97 27.71 10.94
CA VAL A 142 19.14 27.81 12.39
C VAL A 142 19.24 26.41 13.00
N THR A 143 20.21 26.18 13.90
CA THR A 143 20.29 24.97 14.74
C THR A 143 20.26 25.36 16.22
N PHE A 144 19.87 24.43 17.09
CA PHE A 144 19.96 24.65 18.53
C PHE A 144 21.30 24.15 19.09
N GLY A 145 21.95 25.02 19.85
CA GLY A 145 23.19 24.74 20.58
C GLY A 145 22.90 24.43 22.05
N VAL A 146 23.21 23.22 22.49
CA VAL A 146 23.03 22.78 23.88
C VAL A 146 24.33 23.02 24.66
N VAL A 147 24.23 23.53 25.89
CA VAL A 147 25.40 23.71 26.75
C VAL A 147 25.99 22.33 27.12
N PRO A 148 27.26 22.04 26.79
CA PRO A 148 27.86 20.75 27.12
C PRO A 148 27.96 20.52 28.63
N SER A 149 27.56 19.33 29.09
CA SER A 149 27.76 18.89 30.49
C SER A 149 29.11 18.18 30.70
N GLY A 150 29.84 17.89 29.62
CA GLY A 150 31.16 17.27 29.63
C GLY A 150 31.68 17.02 28.21
N PRO A 151 32.93 16.59 28.01
CA PRO A 151 33.45 16.31 26.69
C PRO A 151 32.85 15.02 26.13
N SER A 152 32.44 15.07 24.87
CA SER A 152 31.86 13.92 24.15
C SER A 152 32.34 13.91 22.70
N SER A 153 32.94 12.80 22.28
CA SER A 153 33.28 12.54 20.87
C SER A 153 32.10 11.99 20.07
N ALA A 154 30.90 11.92 20.67
CA ALA A 154 29.69 11.43 20.02
C ALA A 154 28.85 12.56 19.38
N TYR A 155 29.11 13.82 19.76
CA TYR A 155 28.34 15.00 19.34
C TYR A 155 29.17 15.94 18.47
N GLY A 156 28.49 16.74 17.65
CA GLY A 156 29.08 17.89 16.96
C GLY A 156 29.18 19.11 17.88
N TYR A 157 30.08 20.04 17.58
CA TYR A 157 30.31 21.28 18.33
C TYR A 157 30.16 22.51 17.43
N ILE A 158 29.60 23.58 18.00
CA ILE A 158 29.23 24.81 17.30
C ILE A 158 29.82 26.01 18.06
N ALA A 159 30.60 26.84 17.38
CA ALA A 159 31.06 28.13 17.91
C ALA A 159 30.09 29.25 17.51
N PRO A 160 29.44 29.92 18.47
CA PRO A 160 28.61 31.09 18.17
C PRO A 160 29.47 32.36 18.01
N ARG A 161 29.18 33.19 17.00
CA ARG A 161 29.80 34.51 16.80
C ARG A 161 29.10 35.61 17.63
N GLY A 162 28.69 35.30 18.86
CA GLY A 162 27.96 36.24 19.74
C GLY A 162 26.99 35.55 20.70
N GLU A 163 26.28 36.35 21.49
CA GLU A 163 25.24 35.88 22.42
C GLU A 163 23.87 35.76 21.74
N GLY A 164 22.99 34.91 22.31
CA GLY A 164 21.65 34.68 21.77
C GLY A 164 21.68 34.04 20.38
N LEU A 165 20.70 34.37 19.53
CA LEU A 165 20.68 33.91 18.14
C LEU A 165 21.83 34.58 17.36
N ALA A 166 22.89 33.83 17.07
CA ALA A 166 24.11 34.34 16.44
C ALA A 166 24.46 33.57 15.17
N GLU A 167 25.38 34.12 14.37
CA GLU A 167 25.99 33.37 13.27
C GLU A 167 26.89 32.25 13.82
N VAL A 168 27.00 31.15 13.07
CA VAL A 168 27.98 30.09 13.38
C VAL A 168 29.35 30.51 12.83
N GLU A 169 30.33 30.61 13.73
CA GLU A 169 31.73 30.85 13.35
C GLU A 169 32.41 29.56 12.89
N ALA A 170 32.16 28.46 13.59
CA ALA A 170 32.69 27.14 13.27
C ALA A 170 31.66 26.06 13.61
N PHE A 171 31.56 25.06 12.74
CA PHE A 171 30.75 23.87 12.95
C PHE A 171 31.67 22.66 12.74
N VAL A 172 31.77 21.77 13.73
CA VAL A 172 32.69 20.63 13.71
C VAL A 172 31.95 19.37 14.15
N GLU A 173 31.84 18.38 13.27
CA GLU A 173 31.15 17.12 13.58
C GLU A 173 32.10 16.10 14.23
N LYS A 174 31.74 15.60 15.41
CA LYS A 174 32.39 14.48 16.14
C LYS A 174 33.93 14.58 16.25
N PRO A 175 34.45 15.63 16.92
CA PRO A 175 35.89 15.73 17.19
C PRO A 175 36.39 14.64 18.17
N ASP A 176 37.71 14.46 18.24
CA ASP A 176 38.32 13.62 19.27
C ASP A 176 38.12 14.19 20.69
N LEU A 177 38.38 13.37 21.71
CA LEU A 177 38.10 13.74 23.10
C LEU A 177 38.93 14.95 23.58
N ALA A 178 40.21 15.03 23.22
CA ALA A 178 41.08 16.13 23.63
C ALA A 178 40.63 17.44 22.97
N THR A 179 40.21 17.37 21.71
CA THR A 179 39.63 18.51 21.00
C THR A 179 38.30 18.94 21.63
N SER A 180 37.46 17.98 22.04
CA SER A 180 36.17 18.24 22.70
C SER A 180 36.35 18.99 24.03
N GLU A 181 37.34 18.62 24.84
CA GLU A 181 37.67 19.30 26.10
C GLU A 181 38.03 20.76 25.88
N ARG A 182 38.86 21.04 24.87
CA ARG A 182 39.22 22.41 24.50
C ARG A 182 38.01 23.22 24.04
N TYR A 183 37.16 22.65 23.19
CA TYR A 183 35.97 23.34 22.67
C TYR A 183 35.00 23.77 23.78
N ILE A 184 34.85 22.99 24.84
CA ILE A 184 34.06 23.40 26.01
C ILE A 184 34.68 24.63 26.68
N GLY A 185 36.01 24.64 26.85
CA GLY A 185 36.74 25.80 27.38
C GLY A 185 36.59 27.05 26.53
N ASP A 186 36.48 26.89 25.21
CA ASP A 186 36.31 27.97 24.23
C ASP A 186 34.83 28.41 24.07
N GLY A 187 33.89 27.82 24.83
CA GLY A 187 32.47 28.20 24.82
C GLY A 187 31.64 27.61 23.69
N TYR A 188 32.11 26.52 23.06
CA TYR A 188 31.34 25.82 22.03
C TYR A 188 30.12 25.12 22.64
N LEU A 189 29.07 25.01 21.82
CA LEU A 189 27.82 24.33 22.15
C LEU A 189 27.74 22.99 21.42
N TRP A 190 27.02 22.02 21.98
CA TRP A 190 26.69 20.80 21.27
C TRP A 190 25.65 21.04 20.18
N ASN A 191 25.86 20.44 19.01
CA ASN A 191 24.85 20.36 17.97
C ASN A 191 23.72 19.42 18.41
N SER A 192 22.53 19.98 18.59
CA SER A 192 21.33 19.19 18.92
C SER A 192 20.79 18.35 17.76
N GLY A 193 21.26 18.58 16.53
CA GLY A 193 20.74 17.91 15.32
C GLY A 193 19.36 18.39 14.86
N ASN A 194 18.80 19.43 15.50
CA ASN A 194 17.55 20.07 15.06
C ASN A 194 17.86 21.24 14.13
N PHE A 195 17.17 21.34 13.00
CA PHE A 195 17.40 22.38 12.00
C PHE A 195 16.10 23.10 11.63
N ILE A 196 16.13 24.43 11.59
CA ILE A 196 15.01 25.29 11.22
C ILE A 196 15.44 26.12 10.02
N VAL A 197 14.81 25.88 8.87
CA VAL A 197 15.24 26.45 7.58
C VAL A 197 14.09 26.57 6.61
N ARG A 198 14.08 27.63 5.79
CA ARG A 198 13.10 27.77 4.71
C ARG A 198 13.31 26.70 3.63
N ALA A 199 12.23 26.10 3.15
CA ALA A 199 12.28 24.93 2.28
C ALA A 199 13.07 25.16 0.97
N ASP A 200 12.93 26.36 0.39
CA ASP A 200 13.69 26.79 -0.79
C ASP A 200 15.20 26.92 -0.51
N VAL A 201 15.57 27.50 0.63
CA VAL A 201 16.96 27.72 1.05
C VAL A 201 17.68 26.39 1.21
N LEU A 202 17.08 25.43 1.93
CA LEU A 202 17.70 24.11 2.10
C LEU A 202 17.88 23.39 0.75
N LYS A 203 16.86 23.42 -0.10
CA LYS A 203 16.92 22.84 -1.45
C LYS A 203 18.04 23.47 -2.28
N ASP A 204 18.20 24.79 -2.23
CA ASP A 204 19.20 25.50 -3.03
C ASP A 204 20.63 25.29 -2.50
N GLU A 205 20.83 25.22 -1.18
CA GLU A 205 22.12 24.87 -0.57
C GLU A 205 22.53 23.45 -0.96
N LEU A 206 21.62 22.46 -0.83
CA LEU A 206 21.89 21.08 -1.23
C LEU A 206 22.21 20.94 -2.73
N ARG A 207 21.51 21.68 -3.59
CA ARG A 207 21.80 21.69 -5.04
C ARG A 207 23.23 22.17 -5.31
N GLN A 208 23.71 23.18 -4.56
CA GLN A 208 25.03 23.76 -4.76
C GLN A 208 26.15 22.89 -4.19
N THR A 209 25.92 22.21 -3.07
CA THR A 209 26.97 21.49 -2.34
C THR A 209 27.03 19.99 -2.63
N THR A 210 25.95 19.40 -3.14
CA THR A 210 25.79 17.94 -3.26
C THR A 210 25.17 17.57 -4.61
N ALA A 211 26.03 17.38 -5.62
CA ALA A 211 25.60 17.08 -6.98
C ALA A 211 24.71 15.83 -7.08
N GLY A 212 23.65 15.91 -7.89
CA GLY A 212 22.74 14.80 -8.18
C GLY A 212 21.69 14.50 -7.11
N LEU A 213 21.84 15.05 -5.89
CA LEU A 213 20.92 14.77 -4.78
C LEU A 213 19.51 15.33 -5.06
N ILE A 214 19.41 16.60 -5.47
CA ILE A 214 18.11 17.24 -5.69
C ILE A 214 17.38 16.62 -6.88
N GLU A 215 18.10 16.27 -7.95
CA GLU A 215 17.53 15.60 -9.11
C GLU A 215 16.97 14.22 -8.73
N ALA A 216 17.77 13.39 -8.07
CA ALA A 216 17.37 12.05 -7.62
C ALA A 216 16.14 12.08 -6.70
N VAL A 217 16.12 13.00 -5.73
CA VAL A 217 15.01 13.13 -4.77
C VAL A 217 13.76 13.75 -5.41
N THR A 218 13.92 14.71 -6.34
CA THR A 218 12.79 15.28 -7.09
C THR A 218 12.12 14.21 -7.95
N ASP A 219 12.90 13.44 -8.70
CA ASP A 219 12.39 12.32 -9.50
C ASP A 219 11.68 11.28 -8.62
N ALA A 220 12.24 10.99 -7.44
CA ALA A 220 11.64 10.06 -6.49
C ALA A 220 10.30 10.55 -5.93
N LEU A 221 10.14 11.85 -5.70
CA LEU A 221 8.87 12.45 -5.29
C LEU A 221 7.84 12.46 -6.42
N ASP A 222 8.27 12.74 -7.64
CA ASP A 222 7.38 12.72 -8.83
C ASP A 222 6.92 11.31 -9.19
N SER A 223 7.69 10.31 -8.78
CA SER A 223 7.36 8.88 -8.87
C SER A 223 6.87 8.27 -7.55
N ALA A 224 6.55 9.11 -6.55
CA ALA A 224 6.11 8.61 -5.26
C ALA A 224 4.71 7.97 -5.33
N LEU A 225 4.48 7.00 -4.46
CA LEU A 225 3.29 6.18 -4.46
C LEU A 225 2.50 6.29 -3.17
N MET A 226 1.19 6.45 -3.30
CA MET A 226 0.31 6.38 -2.14
C MET A 226 0.05 4.92 -1.76
N ASP A 227 0.39 4.55 -0.52
CA ASP A 227 0.05 3.26 0.08
C ASP A 227 -0.54 3.48 1.48
N GLY A 228 -1.88 3.33 1.58
CA GLY A 228 -2.65 3.45 2.82
C GLY A 228 -2.31 4.68 3.66
N GLY A 229 -2.29 5.86 3.04
CA GLY A 229 -2.04 7.16 3.69
C GLY A 229 -0.56 7.62 3.72
N ALA A 230 0.38 6.80 3.25
CA ALA A 230 1.80 7.16 3.18
C ALA A 230 2.31 7.22 1.74
N LEU A 231 3.24 8.15 1.46
CA LEU A 231 3.92 8.29 0.18
C LEU A 231 5.24 7.51 0.18
N ILE A 232 5.33 6.41 -0.56
CA ILE A 232 6.58 5.69 -0.80
C ILE A 232 7.35 6.39 -1.90
N LEU A 233 8.53 6.92 -1.59
CA LEU A 233 9.39 7.59 -2.56
C LEU A 233 9.87 6.60 -3.63
N GLY A 234 9.92 7.04 -4.89
CA GLY A 234 10.33 6.20 -6.01
C GLY A 234 11.80 5.76 -5.95
N ARG A 235 12.14 4.74 -6.74
CA ARG A 235 13.47 4.08 -6.72
C ARG A 235 14.66 5.02 -6.93
N ARG A 236 14.47 6.14 -7.63
CA ARG A 236 15.48 7.18 -7.88
C ARG A 236 16.03 7.79 -6.59
N PHE A 237 15.30 7.68 -5.47
CA PHE A 237 15.82 8.04 -4.15
C PHE A 237 17.10 7.27 -3.82
N GLY A 238 17.20 6.02 -4.28
CA GLY A 238 18.41 5.21 -4.19
C GLY A 238 19.62 5.81 -4.92
N ASP A 239 19.44 6.68 -5.91
CA ASP A 239 20.57 7.29 -6.63
C ASP A 239 21.17 8.48 -5.85
N ALA A 240 20.48 8.97 -4.81
CA ALA A 240 20.96 10.08 -4.00
C ALA A 240 22.26 9.69 -3.26
N PRO A 241 23.26 10.59 -3.19
CA PRO A 241 24.46 10.37 -2.39
C PRO A 241 24.13 10.06 -0.93
N ARG A 242 24.81 9.07 -0.34
CA ARG A 242 24.66 8.72 1.08
C ARG A 242 25.51 9.67 1.93
N ILE A 243 24.92 10.73 2.45
CA ILE A 243 25.62 11.80 3.17
C ILE A 243 24.71 12.46 4.22
N SER A 244 25.24 12.79 5.40
CA SER A 244 24.50 13.54 6.42
C SER A 244 24.37 15.02 6.06
N ILE A 245 23.37 15.69 6.61
CA ILE A 245 23.15 17.12 6.42
C ILE A 245 24.33 17.97 6.91
N ASP A 246 25.02 17.50 7.95
CA ASP A 246 26.14 18.21 8.55
C ASP A 246 27.29 18.38 7.54
N TYR A 247 27.69 17.29 6.87
CA TYR A 247 28.69 17.31 5.81
C TYR A 247 28.18 17.87 4.49
N ALA A 248 26.89 17.67 4.18
CA ALA A 248 26.29 18.15 2.94
C ALA A 248 26.19 19.68 2.94
N VAL A 249 25.79 20.29 4.06
CA VAL A 249 25.44 21.72 4.14
C VAL A 249 26.14 22.44 5.29
N MET A 250 26.04 21.95 6.54
CA MET A 250 26.39 22.76 7.71
C MET A 250 27.87 23.14 7.78
N GLU A 251 28.79 22.25 7.42
CA GLU A 251 30.23 22.57 7.38
C GLU A 251 30.63 23.53 6.25
N LYS A 252 29.75 23.74 5.26
CA LYS A 252 30.06 24.49 4.02
C LYS A 252 29.29 25.81 3.91
N THR A 253 28.14 25.91 4.58
CA THR A 253 27.23 27.03 4.41
C THR A 253 27.69 28.27 5.17
N ARG A 254 27.39 29.45 4.61
CA ARG A 254 27.56 30.74 5.29
C ARG A 254 26.25 31.26 5.91
N ARG A 255 25.17 30.48 5.80
CA ARG A 255 23.82 30.84 6.27
C ARG A 255 23.49 30.28 7.65
N ALA A 256 24.41 29.53 8.26
CA ALA A 256 24.20 28.87 9.55
C ALA A 256 24.16 29.85 10.72
N SER A 257 23.09 29.78 11.52
CA SER A 257 22.94 30.46 12.80
C SER A 257 22.70 29.43 13.91
N VAL A 258 23.11 29.76 15.13
CA VAL A 258 22.88 28.93 16.31
C VAL A 258 22.08 29.72 17.33
N LEU A 259 21.07 29.08 17.91
CA LEU A 259 20.36 29.58 19.08
C LEU A 259 20.77 28.71 20.28
N PRO A 260 21.50 29.26 21.26
CA PRO A 260 21.75 28.58 22.52
C PRO A 260 20.44 28.28 23.24
N VAL A 261 20.27 27.04 23.73
CA VAL A 261 19.07 26.60 24.46
C VAL A 261 19.44 26.05 25.84
N ALA A 262 18.52 26.20 26.79
CA ALA A 262 18.74 25.84 28.20
C ALA A 262 17.82 24.71 28.71
N PHE A 263 16.98 24.13 27.85
CA PHE A 263 16.17 22.97 28.23
C PHE A 263 16.98 21.67 28.22
N ASP A 264 16.54 20.69 29.00
CA ASP A 264 17.16 19.35 29.02
C ASP A 264 17.01 18.66 27.66
N TRP A 265 18.09 18.07 27.18
CA TRP A 265 18.15 17.35 25.92
C TRP A 265 19.02 16.11 26.04
N SER A 266 18.52 14.97 25.58
CA SER A 266 19.28 13.73 25.51
C SER A 266 18.95 12.90 24.27
N ASP A 267 19.97 12.37 23.61
CA ASP A 267 19.82 11.26 22.66
C ASP A 267 19.78 9.95 23.44
N LEU A 268 18.62 9.28 23.46
CA LEU A 268 18.42 7.97 24.08
C LEU A 268 19.10 6.88 23.24
N GLY A 269 20.43 6.92 23.19
CA GLY A 269 21.25 6.08 22.32
C GLY A 269 21.84 4.85 22.97
N ALA A 270 21.77 4.71 24.29
CA ALA A 270 22.34 3.60 25.07
C ALA A 270 21.66 3.46 26.44
N TRP A 271 21.84 2.32 27.12
CA TRP A 271 21.14 1.99 28.36
C TRP A 271 21.46 2.93 29.53
N ASP A 272 22.65 3.53 29.56
CA ASP A 272 23.00 4.56 30.54
C ASP A 272 22.17 5.84 30.39
N ALA A 273 21.86 6.23 29.15
CA ALA A 273 20.98 7.38 28.89
C ALA A 273 19.53 7.07 29.26
N VAL A 274 19.07 5.85 28.99
CA VAL A 274 17.73 5.38 29.41
C VAL A 274 17.62 5.35 30.93
N HIS A 275 18.62 4.81 31.63
CA HIS A 275 18.65 4.80 33.09
C HIS A 275 18.63 6.23 33.68
N ARG A 276 19.43 7.16 33.13
CA ARG A 276 19.45 8.57 33.58
C ARG A 276 18.12 9.31 33.40
N SER A 277 17.21 8.82 32.55
CA SER A 277 15.86 9.41 32.43
C SER A 277 15.01 9.22 33.69
N GLY A 278 15.34 8.24 34.55
CA GLY A 278 14.55 7.91 35.73
C GLY A 278 13.23 7.17 35.45
N GLU A 279 12.86 7.01 34.18
CA GLU A 279 11.61 6.36 33.75
C GLU A 279 11.86 5.11 32.88
N GLY A 280 13.08 4.57 32.97
CA GLY A 280 13.53 3.46 32.13
C GLY A 280 13.08 2.07 32.60
N ASP A 281 12.72 1.92 33.88
CA ASP A 281 12.36 0.62 34.47
C ASP A 281 10.98 0.14 34.03
N VAL A 282 10.91 -1.09 33.53
CA VAL A 282 9.66 -1.69 33.02
C VAL A 282 9.61 -3.18 33.36
N GLY A 283 8.42 -3.66 33.70
CA GLY A 283 8.17 -5.07 34.00
C GLY A 283 8.40 -5.43 35.46
N LEU A 284 8.05 -6.66 35.81
CA LEU A 284 8.07 -7.13 37.20
C LEU A 284 9.50 -7.42 37.66
N HIS A 285 9.96 -6.75 38.71
CA HIS A 285 11.30 -6.96 39.25
C HIS A 285 11.38 -6.82 40.76
N VAL A 286 12.41 -7.45 41.35
CA VAL A 286 12.70 -7.45 42.79
C VAL A 286 14.19 -7.20 42.99
N PHE A 287 14.52 -6.20 43.80
CA PHE A 287 15.88 -5.89 44.20
C PHE A 287 16.07 -6.20 45.69
N GLU A 288 17.15 -6.89 46.01
CA GLU A 288 17.61 -7.16 47.38
C GLU A 288 19.08 -6.74 47.46
N ASP A 289 19.42 -5.69 48.21
CA ASP A 289 20.78 -5.13 48.23
C ASP A 289 21.33 -4.80 46.82
N ALA A 290 20.48 -4.26 45.92
CA ALA A 290 20.88 -3.82 44.58
C ALA A 290 20.72 -2.30 44.41
N GLU A 291 21.68 -1.66 43.77
CA GLU A 291 21.76 -0.20 43.66
C GLU A 291 22.06 0.25 42.23
N ASN A 292 21.50 1.39 41.80
CA ASN A 292 21.78 1.99 40.48
C ASN A 292 21.61 0.99 39.31
N CYS A 293 20.55 0.17 39.35
CA CYS A 293 20.24 -0.82 38.33
C CYS A 293 19.04 -0.39 37.48
N LEU A 294 19.09 -0.69 36.19
CA LEU A 294 17.98 -0.59 35.24
C LEU A 294 17.46 -1.99 34.93
N VAL A 295 16.17 -2.25 35.10
CA VAL A 295 15.51 -3.49 34.67
C VAL A 295 14.43 -3.20 33.65
N ARG A 296 14.52 -3.91 32.51
CA ARG A 296 13.44 -3.95 31.51
C ARG A 296 13.09 -5.38 31.18
N ALA A 297 11.89 -5.81 31.55
CA ALA A 297 11.41 -7.16 31.31
C ALA A 297 10.12 -7.15 30.49
N CYS A 298 10.05 -8.02 29.48
CA CYS A 298 8.81 -8.29 28.76
C CYS A 298 7.77 -8.99 29.66
N ASP A 299 6.49 -8.88 29.27
CA ASP A 299 5.38 -9.45 30.03
C ASP A 299 5.55 -10.95 30.31
N GLY A 300 5.24 -11.34 31.55
CA GLY A 300 5.33 -12.72 32.01
C GLY A 300 6.70 -13.13 32.56
N VAL A 301 7.69 -12.22 32.59
CA VAL A 301 9.01 -12.47 33.17
C VAL A 301 9.22 -11.62 34.43
N LEU A 302 9.63 -12.26 35.53
CA LEU A 302 10.09 -11.60 36.75
C LEU A 302 11.63 -11.59 36.77
N VAL A 303 12.23 -10.43 37.07
CA VAL A 303 13.69 -10.29 37.25
C VAL A 303 14.00 -10.05 38.73
N ALA A 304 14.86 -10.89 39.30
CA ALA A 304 15.38 -10.68 40.66
C ALA A 304 16.88 -10.38 40.59
N ALA A 305 17.33 -9.29 41.23
CA ALA A 305 18.75 -8.95 41.32
C ALA A 305 19.14 -8.76 42.79
N VAL A 306 20.25 -9.42 43.20
CA VAL A 306 20.68 -9.48 44.60
C VAL A 306 22.15 -9.10 44.72
N GLY A 307 22.49 -8.10 45.53
CA GLY A 307 23.89 -7.73 45.82
C GLY A 307 24.65 -7.15 44.63
N VAL A 308 23.96 -6.54 43.65
CA VAL A 308 24.57 -6.03 42.40
C VAL A 308 24.34 -4.54 42.23
N SER A 309 25.29 -3.88 41.57
CA SER A 309 25.23 -2.44 41.32
C SER A 309 25.59 -2.08 39.89
N ASP A 310 25.07 -0.94 39.41
CA ASP A 310 25.45 -0.32 38.14
C ASP A 310 25.13 -1.17 36.89
N LEU A 311 24.07 -1.99 36.93
CA LEU A 311 23.71 -2.91 35.85
C LEU A 311 22.45 -2.48 35.09
N ALA A 312 22.46 -2.63 33.77
CA ALA A 312 21.26 -2.77 32.96
C ALA A 312 20.97 -4.26 32.70
N ILE A 313 19.76 -4.70 33.06
CA ILE A 313 19.24 -6.05 32.84
C ILE A 313 18.02 -5.92 31.91
N VAL A 314 18.18 -6.37 30.66
CA VAL A 314 17.17 -6.20 29.61
C VAL A 314 16.76 -7.56 29.08
N VAL A 315 15.48 -7.89 29.22
CA VAL A 315 14.91 -9.21 28.96
C VAL A 315 13.81 -9.11 27.91
N GLU A 316 14.11 -9.63 26.73
CA GLU A 316 13.14 -9.94 25.66
C GLU A 316 12.84 -11.44 25.64
N ARG A 317 11.75 -11.85 24.99
CA ARG A 317 11.30 -13.25 24.98
C ARG A 317 12.35 -14.26 24.51
N ASP A 318 13.23 -13.84 23.61
CA ASP A 318 14.24 -14.69 22.96
C ASP A 318 15.68 -14.34 23.35
N ALA A 319 15.90 -13.27 24.14
CA ALA A 319 17.25 -12.80 24.46
C ALA A 319 17.31 -11.98 25.76
N VAL A 320 18.41 -12.14 26.50
CA VAL A 320 18.73 -11.36 27.70
C VAL A 320 20.06 -10.66 27.52
N LEU A 321 20.14 -9.39 27.89
CA LEU A 321 21.38 -8.64 28.07
C LEU A 321 21.53 -8.27 29.54
N VAL A 322 22.73 -8.49 30.07
CA VAL A 322 23.20 -7.89 31.32
C VAL A 322 24.46 -7.12 30.99
N THR A 323 24.50 -5.83 31.29
CA THR A 323 25.68 -4.99 31.07
C THR A 323 25.87 -4.01 32.20
N ASP A 324 27.13 -3.71 32.51
CA ASP A 324 27.50 -2.54 33.28
C ASP A 324 27.03 -1.27 32.52
N LEU A 325 26.37 -0.35 33.23
CA LEU A 325 25.84 0.91 32.68
C LEU A 325 26.95 1.76 32.08
N ALA A 326 28.13 1.84 32.69
CA ALA A 326 29.28 2.58 32.15
C ALA A 326 29.80 1.99 30.83
N ARG A 327 29.47 0.72 30.56
CA ARG A 327 29.83 0.01 29.33
C ARG A 327 28.69 -0.16 28.35
N SER A 328 27.57 0.56 28.52
CA SER A 328 26.40 0.47 27.63
C SER A 328 26.74 0.67 26.13
N GLN A 329 27.75 1.49 25.83
CA GLN A 329 28.21 1.71 24.45
C GLN A 329 28.85 0.46 23.80
N ASP A 330 29.32 -0.49 24.61
CA ASP A 330 29.94 -1.74 24.14
C ASP A 330 28.93 -2.77 23.64
N VAL A 331 27.62 -2.59 23.86
CA VAL A 331 26.56 -3.50 23.37
C VAL A 331 26.66 -3.70 21.86
N ARG A 332 27.09 -2.68 21.10
CA ARG A 332 27.36 -2.80 19.65
C ARG A 332 28.36 -3.91 19.30
N LYS A 333 29.33 -4.20 20.19
CA LYS A 333 30.31 -5.27 20.02
C LYS A 333 29.64 -6.64 20.14
N VAL A 334 28.62 -6.78 20.98
CA VAL A 334 27.81 -8.00 21.10
C VAL A 334 27.01 -8.21 19.82
N VAL A 335 26.31 -7.17 19.34
CA VAL A 335 25.55 -7.24 18.07
C VAL A 335 26.44 -7.68 16.91
N LYS A 336 27.64 -7.11 16.78
CA LYS A 336 28.62 -7.54 15.76
C LYS A 336 29.02 -9.01 15.88
N ARG A 337 29.10 -9.57 17.09
CA ARG A 337 29.39 -11.00 17.29
C ARG A 337 28.18 -11.88 16.94
N LEU A 338 26.96 -11.42 17.17
CA LEU A 338 25.73 -12.15 16.82
C LEU A 338 25.61 -12.40 15.31
N GLU A 339 26.16 -11.53 14.47
CA GLU A 339 26.21 -11.70 13.00
C GLU A 339 26.83 -13.02 12.57
N GLY A 340 27.83 -13.53 13.30
CA GLY A 340 28.43 -14.83 13.04
C GLY A 340 27.87 -15.95 13.92
N LEU A 341 27.58 -15.65 15.20
CA LEU A 341 27.26 -16.66 16.20
C LEU A 341 25.79 -17.11 16.14
N SER A 342 24.86 -16.17 15.96
CA SER A 342 23.43 -16.47 15.95
C SER A 342 22.63 -15.36 15.25
N PRO A 343 22.66 -15.32 13.89
CA PRO A 343 21.99 -14.28 13.10
C PRO A 343 20.51 -14.10 13.40
N ARG A 344 19.82 -15.17 13.84
CA ARG A 344 18.40 -15.15 14.23
C ARG A 344 18.05 -14.20 15.37
N HIS A 345 19.02 -13.76 16.19
CA HIS A 345 18.80 -12.81 17.29
C HIS A 345 19.16 -11.36 16.92
N LEU A 346 19.57 -11.10 15.67
CA LEU A 346 19.79 -9.74 15.18
C LEU A 346 18.47 -8.99 14.97
N ASP A 347 17.39 -9.73 14.69
CA ASP A 347 16.06 -9.17 14.52
C ASP A 347 14.99 -10.08 15.11
N PHE A 348 13.76 -9.59 15.21
CA PHE A 348 12.62 -10.42 15.58
C PHE A 348 12.22 -11.33 14.42
N PRO A 349 11.76 -12.57 14.68
CA PRO A 349 11.26 -13.46 13.64
C PRO A 349 10.11 -12.80 12.87
N GLN A 350 10.36 -12.47 11.61
CA GLN A 350 9.33 -11.98 10.69
C GLN A 350 8.76 -13.18 9.92
N PRO A 351 7.43 -13.36 9.85
CA PRO A 351 6.86 -14.37 8.98
C PRO A 351 7.25 -14.07 7.54
N GLN A 352 7.86 -15.04 6.85
CA GLN A 352 8.22 -14.88 5.45
C GLN A 352 6.94 -14.72 4.63
N LYS A 353 6.77 -13.56 4.00
CA LYS A 353 5.63 -13.32 3.10
C LYS A 353 5.81 -14.17 1.85
N GLU A 354 4.77 -14.93 1.49
CA GLU A 354 4.73 -15.69 0.24
C GLU A 354 4.96 -14.76 -0.96
N THR A 355 5.86 -15.17 -1.86
CA THR A 355 6.14 -14.43 -3.09
C THR A 355 5.05 -14.64 -4.13
N LEU A 356 5.01 -13.78 -5.16
CA LEU A 356 4.06 -13.92 -6.27
C LEU A 356 4.18 -15.28 -6.97
N GLU A 357 5.41 -15.77 -7.15
CA GLU A 357 5.70 -17.05 -7.80
C GLU A 357 5.24 -18.24 -6.96
N GLN A 358 5.53 -18.23 -5.65
CA GLN A 358 5.11 -19.28 -4.73
C GLN A 358 3.58 -19.34 -4.65
N GLY A 359 2.94 -18.19 -4.52
CA GLY A 359 1.49 -18.08 -4.56
C GLY A 359 0.90 -18.56 -5.88
N ALA A 360 1.54 -18.27 -7.02
CA ALA A 360 1.07 -18.65 -8.35
C ALA A 360 1.06 -20.18 -8.54
N VAL A 361 2.13 -20.86 -8.10
CA VAL A 361 2.20 -22.33 -8.10
C VAL A 361 1.11 -22.92 -7.19
N ARG A 362 0.92 -22.34 -6.00
CA ARG A 362 -0.17 -22.75 -5.09
C ARG A 362 -1.55 -22.54 -5.73
N PHE A 363 -1.73 -21.47 -6.51
CA PHE A 363 -3.00 -21.13 -7.14
C PHE A 363 -3.32 -22.10 -8.27
N ALA A 364 -2.33 -22.45 -9.11
CA ALA A 364 -2.47 -23.49 -10.12
C ALA A 364 -2.84 -24.85 -9.51
N ALA A 365 -2.16 -25.24 -8.43
CA ALA A 365 -2.46 -26.48 -7.71
C ALA A 365 -3.90 -26.48 -7.18
N TRP A 366 -4.33 -25.40 -6.51
CA TRP A 366 -5.69 -25.27 -5.98
C TRP A 366 -6.76 -25.30 -7.07
N MET A 367 -6.53 -24.60 -8.19
CA MET A 367 -7.46 -24.63 -9.35
C MET A 367 -7.61 -26.05 -9.90
N ARG A 368 -6.49 -26.74 -10.14
CA ARG A 368 -6.46 -28.08 -10.76
C ARG A 368 -7.01 -29.17 -9.83
N GLN A 369 -6.63 -29.14 -8.54
CA GLN A 369 -6.86 -30.24 -7.60
C GLN A 369 -8.11 -30.05 -6.74
N SER A 370 -8.55 -28.80 -6.53
CA SER A 370 -9.67 -28.50 -5.64
C SER A 370 -10.81 -27.80 -6.37
N ALA A 371 -10.61 -26.58 -6.87
CA ALA A 371 -11.73 -25.74 -7.34
C ALA A 371 -12.45 -26.32 -8.57
N LEU A 372 -11.71 -26.62 -9.64
CA LEU A 372 -12.33 -27.14 -10.87
C LEU A 372 -13.00 -28.51 -10.66
N PRO A 373 -12.37 -29.50 -9.98
CA PRO A 373 -13.04 -30.76 -9.67
C PRO A 373 -14.30 -30.60 -8.82
N THR A 374 -14.23 -29.80 -7.75
CA THR A 374 -15.36 -29.56 -6.83
C THR A 374 -16.54 -28.94 -7.58
N TRP A 375 -16.32 -27.85 -8.30
CA TRP A 375 -17.40 -27.14 -9.01
C TRP A 375 -17.91 -27.89 -10.23
N CYS A 376 -17.06 -28.66 -10.92
CA CYS A 376 -17.52 -29.50 -12.04
C CYS A 376 -18.44 -30.62 -11.55
N THR A 377 -18.15 -31.20 -10.38
CA THR A 377 -18.93 -32.32 -9.81
C THR A 377 -20.19 -31.84 -9.08
N LEU A 378 -20.06 -30.81 -8.25
CA LEU A 378 -21.12 -30.36 -7.35
C LEU A 378 -21.87 -29.15 -7.89
N GLY A 379 -21.23 -28.32 -8.72
CA GLY A 379 -21.77 -27.06 -9.24
C GLY A 379 -22.56 -27.19 -10.55
N GLN A 380 -22.68 -28.38 -11.13
CA GLN A 380 -23.59 -28.64 -12.26
C GLN A 380 -24.57 -29.76 -11.91
N ASN A 381 -25.85 -29.55 -12.22
CA ASN A 381 -26.90 -30.55 -12.03
C ASN A 381 -26.95 -31.54 -13.19
N ALA A 382 -27.72 -32.62 -13.02
CA ALA A 382 -27.83 -33.70 -14.00
C ALA A 382 -28.47 -33.26 -15.34
N GLU A 383 -29.22 -32.16 -15.36
CA GLU A 383 -29.81 -31.58 -16.58
C GLU A 383 -28.83 -30.66 -17.32
N GLY A 384 -27.65 -30.37 -16.77
CA GLY A 384 -26.64 -29.48 -17.33
C GLY A 384 -26.70 -28.03 -16.81
N GLY A 385 -27.70 -27.68 -15.99
CA GLY A 385 -27.78 -26.35 -15.37
C GLY A 385 -26.77 -26.19 -14.24
N PHE A 386 -26.13 -25.03 -14.16
CA PHE A 386 -25.19 -24.70 -13.10
C PHE A 386 -25.91 -24.21 -11.84
N GLU A 387 -25.40 -24.65 -10.69
CA GLU A 387 -25.89 -24.23 -9.38
C GLU A 387 -25.34 -22.86 -9.00
N GLU A 388 -26.13 -22.09 -8.25
CA GLU A 388 -25.75 -20.75 -7.81
C GLU A 388 -24.87 -20.74 -6.56
N LEU A 389 -25.10 -21.71 -5.66
CA LEU A 389 -24.56 -21.72 -4.31
C LEU A 389 -24.21 -23.14 -3.88
N LEU A 390 -23.00 -23.28 -3.33
CA LEU A 390 -22.59 -24.46 -2.57
C LEU A 390 -22.30 -24.03 -1.14
N THR A 391 -22.85 -24.72 -0.15
CA THR A 391 -22.45 -24.52 1.26
C THR A 391 -20.97 -24.85 1.44
N GLN A 392 -20.35 -24.39 2.54
CA GLN A 392 -18.92 -24.62 2.81
C GLN A 392 -18.55 -26.12 2.96
N ASP A 393 -19.54 -27.01 3.14
CA ASP A 393 -19.38 -28.46 3.12
C ASP A 393 -19.80 -29.13 1.79
N GLY A 394 -20.05 -28.34 0.74
CA GLY A 394 -20.31 -28.82 -0.62
C GLY A 394 -21.76 -29.21 -0.94
N ARG A 395 -22.73 -28.90 -0.07
CA ARG A 395 -24.15 -29.16 -0.37
C ARG A 395 -24.71 -28.10 -1.32
N ARG A 396 -25.51 -28.57 -2.29
CA ARG A 396 -26.23 -27.71 -3.24
C ARG A 396 -27.40 -27.05 -2.53
N LEU A 397 -27.55 -25.73 -2.68
CA LEU A 397 -28.75 -25.03 -2.22
C LEU A 397 -29.70 -24.80 -3.39
N GLN A 398 -30.97 -25.12 -3.20
CA GLN A 398 -31.99 -24.86 -4.20
C GLN A 398 -32.41 -23.39 -4.14
N THR A 399 -32.03 -22.65 -5.17
CA THR A 399 -32.28 -21.21 -5.33
C THR A 399 -32.63 -20.90 -6.78
N SER A 400 -33.15 -19.69 -7.04
CA SER A 400 -33.36 -19.16 -8.38
C SER A 400 -32.06 -19.14 -9.18
N ARG A 401 -32.08 -19.50 -10.46
CA ARG A 401 -30.90 -19.52 -11.34
C ARG A 401 -30.89 -18.30 -12.25
N ARG A 402 -29.77 -17.58 -12.26
CA ARG A 402 -29.55 -16.35 -13.03
C ARG A 402 -28.79 -16.65 -14.32
N ALA A 403 -29.16 -15.98 -15.41
CA ALA A 403 -28.49 -16.15 -16.69
C ALA A 403 -26.99 -15.83 -16.61
N VAL A 404 -26.61 -14.76 -15.91
CA VAL A 404 -25.20 -14.40 -15.69
C VAL A 404 -24.37 -15.55 -15.09
N VAL A 405 -24.91 -16.32 -14.13
CA VAL A 405 -24.14 -17.42 -13.52
C VAL A 405 -23.92 -18.53 -14.52
N GLN A 406 -24.92 -18.87 -15.32
CA GLN A 406 -24.79 -19.90 -16.34
C GLN A 406 -23.73 -19.51 -17.38
N ALA A 407 -23.78 -18.28 -17.87
CA ALA A 407 -22.78 -17.75 -18.82
C ALA A 407 -21.37 -17.74 -18.20
N ARG A 408 -21.22 -17.26 -16.97
CA ARG A 408 -19.94 -17.25 -16.25
C ARG A 408 -19.35 -18.64 -16.07
N GLN A 409 -20.15 -19.66 -15.75
CA GLN A 409 -19.66 -21.03 -15.63
C GLN A 409 -19.23 -21.61 -16.98
N LEU A 410 -19.99 -21.37 -18.05
CA LEU A 410 -19.58 -21.75 -19.41
C LEU A 410 -18.21 -21.18 -19.76
N GLN A 411 -17.97 -19.91 -19.44
CA GLN A 411 -16.67 -19.29 -19.64
C GLN A 411 -15.57 -19.94 -18.79
N VAL A 412 -15.83 -20.23 -17.51
CA VAL A 412 -14.85 -20.89 -16.63
C VAL A 412 -14.35 -22.19 -17.24
N TYR A 413 -15.25 -23.03 -17.74
CA TYR A 413 -14.87 -24.33 -18.29
C TYR A 413 -14.26 -24.23 -19.68
N ALA A 414 -14.68 -23.26 -20.50
CA ALA A 414 -14.03 -22.97 -21.78
C ALA A 414 -12.57 -22.55 -21.57
N GLU A 415 -12.35 -21.65 -20.60
CA GLU A 415 -11.01 -21.19 -20.23
C GLU A 415 -10.18 -22.30 -19.58
N ALA A 416 -10.77 -23.12 -18.69
CA ALA A 416 -10.08 -24.27 -18.10
C ALA A 416 -9.57 -25.23 -19.18
N GLY A 417 -10.40 -25.53 -20.18
CA GLY A 417 -10.04 -26.36 -21.33
C GLY A 417 -8.92 -25.76 -22.17
N ARG A 418 -9.02 -24.47 -22.51
CA ARG A 418 -7.97 -23.72 -23.22
C ARG A 418 -6.65 -23.73 -22.46
N LEU A 419 -6.71 -23.65 -21.13
CA LEU A 419 -5.56 -23.69 -20.23
C LEU A 419 -5.02 -25.12 -19.98
N GLY A 420 -5.62 -26.15 -20.59
CA GLY A 420 -5.12 -27.52 -20.58
C GLY A 420 -5.65 -28.41 -19.45
N TRP A 421 -6.72 -28.01 -18.76
CA TRP A 421 -7.33 -28.85 -17.73
C TRP A 421 -7.86 -30.16 -18.32
N SER A 422 -7.53 -31.28 -17.69
CA SER A 422 -7.86 -32.64 -18.16
C SER A 422 -9.24 -33.14 -17.71
N GLY A 423 -9.98 -32.36 -16.91
CA GLY A 423 -11.34 -32.68 -16.49
C GLY A 423 -12.38 -32.68 -17.62
N PRO A 424 -13.65 -33.01 -17.34
CA PRO A 424 -14.69 -33.18 -18.36
C PRO A 424 -15.29 -31.85 -18.85
N TRP A 425 -14.45 -30.84 -19.09
CA TRP A 425 -14.87 -29.49 -19.46
C TRP A 425 -15.70 -29.44 -20.75
N ARG A 426 -15.38 -30.29 -21.75
CA ARG A 426 -16.16 -30.36 -23.00
C ARG A 426 -17.61 -30.78 -22.76
N ALA A 427 -17.82 -31.83 -21.96
CA ALA A 427 -19.15 -32.31 -21.61
C ALA A 427 -19.91 -31.30 -20.73
N THR A 428 -19.19 -30.64 -19.82
CA THR A 428 -19.70 -29.58 -18.94
C THR A 428 -20.25 -28.40 -19.76
N ILE A 429 -19.47 -27.92 -20.74
CA ILE A 429 -19.89 -26.84 -21.66
C ILE A 429 -21.06 -27.27 -22.53
N SER A 430 -20.99 -28.45 -23.15
CA SER A 430 -22.03 -28.93 -24.08
C SER A 430 -23.39 -29.01 -23.39
N SER A 431 -23.47 -29.66 -22.23
CA SER A 431 -24.70 -29.78 -21.46
C SER A 431 -25.19 -28.43 -20.92
N GLY A 432 -24.27 -27.55 -20.50
CA GLY A 432 -24.63 -26.19 -20.04
C GLY A 432 -25.18 -25.30 -21.14
N LEU A 433 -24.64 -25.38 -22.37
CA LEU A 433 -25.16 -24.66 -23.53
C LEU A 433 -26.54 -25.17 -23.92
N ASP A 434 -26.73 -26.49 -23.94
CA ASP A 434 -28.02 -27.10 -24.22
C ASP A 434 -29.08 -26.67 -23.19
N TRP A 435 -28.73 -26.70 -21.91
CA TRP A 435 -29.61 -26.26 -20.84
C TRP A 435 -29.94 -24.77 -20.97
N THR A 436 -28.95 -23.91 -21.20
CA THR A 436 -29.14 -22.46 -21.36
C THR A 436 -30.06 -22.15 -22.55
N ARG A 437 -29.84 -22.83 -23.68
CA ARG A 437 -30.66 -22.70 -24.89
C ARG A 437 -32.11 -23.12 -24.65
N GLN A 438 -32.34 -24.20 -23.91
CA GLN A 438 -33.69 -24.71 -23.65
C GLN A 438 -34.44 -23.91 -22.59
N ARG A 439 -33.74 -23.41 -21.57
CA ARG A 439 -34.37 -22.87 -20.34
C ARG A 439 -34.29 -21.36 -20.22
N LEU A 440 -33.27 -20.69 -20.77
CA LEU A 440 -33.06 -19.25 -20.61
C LEU A 440 -33.22 -18.47 -21.92
N MET A 441 -32.86 -19.07 -23.05
CA MET A 441 -32.89 -18.38 -24.33
C MET A 441 -34.31 -18.18 -24.85
N LYS A 442 -34.59 -16.98 -25.32
CA LYS A 442 -35.85 -16.57 -25.97
C LYS A 442 -35.73 -16.73 -27.48
N ILE A 443 -36.87 -16.62 -28.17
CA ILE A 443 -36.95 -16.82 -29.63
C ILE A 443 -36.14 -15.79 -30.42
N ASP A 444 -35.95 -14.60 -29.86
CA ASP A 444 -35.14 -13.51 -30.43
C ASP A 444 -33.63 -13.69 -30.19
N GLY A 445 -33.22 -14.77 -29.52
CA GLY A 445 -31.82 -15.09 -29.21
C GLY A 445 -31.30 -14.45 -27.92
N ARG A 446 -32.05 -13.58 -27.26
CA ARG A 446 -31.69 -13.01 -25.95
C ARG A 446 -31.94 -14.02 -24.83
N VAL A 447 -31.23 -13.88 -23.71
CA VAL A 447 -31.50 -14.64 -22.48
C VAL A 447 -32.34 -13.83 -21.51
N ARG A 448 -33.33 -14.50 -20.90
CA ARG A 448 -34.07 -13.95 -19.75
C ARG A 448 -33.21 -13.93 -18.49
N THR A 449 -33.43 -12.99 -17.59
CA THR A 449 -32.56 -12.78 -16.43
C THR A 449 -32.59 -13.91 -15.41
N ARG A 450 -33.77 -14.48 -15.08
CA ARG A 450 -33.87 -15.44 -13.96
C ARG A 450 -34.95 -16.50 -14.11
N LEU A 451 -34.61 -17.70 -13.65
CA LEU A 451 -35.53 -18.81 -13.42
C LEU A 451 -35.69 -19.05 -11.92
N SER A 452 -36.87 -19.49 -11.51
CA SER A 452 -37.10 -20.05 -10.18
C SER A 452 -36.25 -21.32 -9.93
N SER A 453 -36.18 -21.76 -8.66
CA SER A 453 -35.48 -23.00 -8.30
C SER A 453 -36.03 -24.24 -9.02
N ALA A 454 -37.31 -24.24 -9.37
CA ALA A 454 -38.00 -25.28 -10.15
C ALA A 454 -37.78 -25.16 -11.68
N GLY A 455 -37.08 -24.12 -12.15
CA GLY A 455 -36.77 -23.93 -13.57
C GLY A 455 -37.85 -23.21 -14.39
N ALA A 456 -38.91 -22.69 -13.76
CA ALA A 456 -39.89 -21.83 -14.41
C ALA A 456 -39.36 -20.38 -14.51
N PRO A 457 -39.64 -19.64 -15.60
CA PRO A 457 -39.29 -18.22 -15.71
C PRO A 457 -39.85 -17.40 -14.53
N GLU A 458 -38.97 -16.70 -13.83
CA GLU A 458 -39.31 -15.82 -12.70
C GLU A 458 -39.07 -14.34 -13.06
N ASP A 459 -38.05 -14.07 -13.88
CA ASP A 459 -37.78 -12.76 -14.45
C ASP A 459 -37.52 -12.91 -15.96
N GLU A 460 -38.44 -12.35 -16.76
CA GLU A 460 -38.42 -12.41 -18.23
C GLU A 460 -37.70 -11.22 -18.87
N THR A 461 -37.15 -10.30 -18.07
CA THR A 461 -36.36 -9.18 -18.59
C THR A 461 -35.12 -9.68 -19.31
N THR A 462 -34.64 -8.89 -20.28
CA THR A 462 -33.45 -9.19 -21.08
C THR A 462 -32.42 -8.10 -20.83
N ALA A 463 -31.91 -8.04 -19.58
CA ALA A 463 -30.92 -7.06 -19.17
C ALA A 463 -29.68 -7.14 -20.07
N VAL A 464 -29.11 -5.97 -20.39
CA VAL A 464 -27.91 -5.86 -21.25
C VAL A 464 -26.74 -6.56 -20.58
N TYR A 465 -26.61 -6.41 -19.26
CA TYR A 465 -25.64 -7.11 -18.43
C TYR A 465 -25.63 -8.64 -18.66
N ASP A 466 -26.80 -9.29 -18.65
CA ASP A 466 -26.90 -10.74 -18.90
C ASP A 466 -26.49 -11.09 -20.34
N GLN A 467 -26.82 -10.25 -21.32
CA GLN A 467 -26.44 -10.49 -22.71
C GLN A 467 -24.93 -10.33 -22.92
N ALA A 468 -24.30 -9.36 -22.25
CA ALA A 468 -22.86 -9.14 -22.30
C ALA A 468 -22.10 -10.37 -21.81
N PHE A 469 -22.52 -10.96 -20.68
CA PHE A 469 -21.92 -12.20 -20.19
C PHE A 469 -22.16 -13.39 -21.10
N LEU A 470 -23.34 -13.50 -21.72
CA LEU A 470 -23.59 -14.54 -22.72
C LEU A 470 -22.64 -14.40 -23.92
N LEU A 471 -22.51 -13.20 -24.49
CA LEU A 471 -21.60 -12.93 -25.61
C LEU A 471 -20.15 -13.28 -25.23
N PHE A 472 -19.72 -12.85 -24.06
CA PHE A 472 -18.38 -13.13 -23.55
C PHE A 472 -18.13 -14.64 -23.37
N ALA A 473 -19.08 -15.38 -22.78
CA ALA A 473 -18.97 -16.83 -22.63
C ALA A 473 -18.89 -17.55 -23.98
N LEU A 474 -19.67 -17.09 -24.96
CA LEU A 474 -19.67 -17.67 -26.31
C LEU A 474 -18.35 -17.41 -27.06
N ALA A 475 -17.61 -16.33 -26.74
CA ALA A 475 -16.25 -16.11 -27.27
C ALA A 475 -15.27 -17.17 -26.76
N GLY A 476 -15.31 -17.51 -25.47
CA GLY A 476 -14.47 -18.59 -24.93
C GLY A 476 -14.84 -19.95 -25.52
N VAL A 477 -16.15 -20.22 -25.65
CA VAL A 477 -16.66 -21.46 -26.24
C VAL A 477 -16.26 -21.59 -27.71
N SER A 478 -16.33 -20.53 -28.52
CA SER A 478 -15.98 -20.58 -29.95
C SER A 478 -14.52 -20.98 -30.16
N VAL A 479 -13.62 -20.52 -29.28
CA VAL A 479 -12.20 -20.90 -29.30
C VAL A 479 -11.97 -22.33 -28.78
N ALA A 480 -12.64 -22.74 -27.71
CA ALA A 480 -12.40 -24.04 -27.06
C ALA A 480 -13.13 -25.23 -27.73
N ALA A 481 -14.28 -24.96 -28.35
CA ALA A 481 -15.16 -25.94 -29.00
C ALA A 481 -15.95 -25.28 -30.17
N PRO A 482 -15.31 -25.03 -31.33
CA PRO A 482 -15.93 -24.31 -32.45
C PRO A 482 -17.19 -25.02 -32.99
N THR A 483 -18.29 -24.28 -33.16
CA THR A 483 -19.52 -24.76 -33.80
C THR A 483 -20.18 -23.65 -34.62
N ALA A 484 -20.69 -23.97 -35.82
CA ALA A 484 -21.22 -22.97 -36.76
C ALA A 484 -22.50 -22.25 -36.25
N ASP A 485 -23.30 -22.86 -35.38
CA ASP A 485 -24.53 -22.24 -34.82
C ASP A 485 -24.23 -21.07 -33.85
N VAL A 486 -23.01 -21.04 -33.29
CA VAL A 486 -22.63 -20.01 -32.30
C VAL A 486 -22.36 -18.67 -32.98
N GLU A 487 -21.64 -18.64 -34.10
CA GLU A 487 -21.21 -17.39 -34.77
C GLU A 487 -22.40 -16.57 -35.31
N ASP A 488 -23.34 -17.22 -36.00
CA ASP A 488 -24.53 -16.57 -36.55
C ASP A 488 -25.41 -15.97 -35.43
N ARG A 489 -25.53 -16.69 -34.32
CA ARG A 489 -26.35 -16.27 -33.17
C ARG A 489 -25.71 -15.08 -32.45
N VAL A 490 -24.40 -15.15 -32.24
CA VAL A 490 -23.59 -14.09 -31.63
C VAL A 490 -23.69 -12.81 -32.45
N THR A 491 -23.55 -12.91 -33.77
CA THR A 491 -23.67 -11.79 -34.70
C THR A 491 -25.03 -11.10 -34.56
N ARG A 492 -26.13 -11.87 -34.60
CA ARG A 492 -27.48 -11.30 -34.44
C ARG A 492 -27.70 -10.63 -33.08
N LEU A 493 -27.21 -11.23 -32.00
CA LEU A 493 -27.34 -10.67 -30.65
C LEU A 493 -26.53 -9.37 -30.51
N ARG A 494 -25.28 -9.36 -30.97
CA ARG A 494 -24.43 -8.16 -31.00
C ARG A 494 -25.10 -7.04 -31.79
N ASP A 495 -25.54 -7.33 -33.01
CA ASP A 495 -26.14 -6.31 -33.89
C ASP A 495 -27.44 -5.74 -33.28
N SER A 496 -28.24 -6.59 -32.62
CA SER A 496 -29.43 -6.15 -31.87
C SER A 496 -29.08 -5.22 -30.71
N LEU A 497 -28.01 -5.51 -29.96
CA LEU A 497 -27.54 -4.64 -28.87
C LEU A 497 -26.99 -3.32 -29.43
N MET A 498 -26.14 -3.39 -30.46
CA MET A 498 -25.55 -2.22 -31.12
C MET A 498 -26.62 -1.28 -31.70
N ALA A 499 -27.70 -1.83 -32.26
CA ALA A 499 -28.82 -1.06 -32.77
C ALA A 499 -29.63 -0.34 -31.67
N SER A 500 -29.54 -0.81 -30.42
CA SER A 500 -30.17 -0.18 -29.26
C SER A 500 -29.28 0.80 -28.50
N MET A 501 -27.99 0.93 -28.89
CA MET A 501 -27.08 1.90 -28.28
C MET A 501 -27.37 3.32 -28.77
N GLU A 502 -27.23 4.29 -27.87
CA GLU A 502 -27.24 5.72 -28.20
C GLU A 502 -26.06 6.08 -29.12
N ALA A 503 -26.13 7.24 -29.77
CA ALA A 503 -25.15 7.64 -30.78
C ALA A 503 -23.71 7.70 -30.22
N ASP A 504 -23.57 8.19 -28.99
CA ASP A 504 -22.31 8.29 -28.25
C ASP A 504 -21.85 6.97 -27.61
N GLY A 505 -22.61 5.87 -27.79
CA GLY A 505 -22.30 4.55 -27.28
C GLY A 505 -22.98 4.21 -25.95
N GLY A 506 -23.84 5.10 -25.44
CA GLY A 506 -24.61 4.84 -24.21
C GLY A 506 -25.58 3.67 -24.35
N VAL A 507 -25.68 2.84 -23.33
CA VAL A 507 -26.66 1.76 -23.24
C VAL A 507 -27.51 1.94 -22.00
N VAL A 508 -28.82 1.94 -22.20
CA VAL A 508 -29.82 2.06 -21.14
C VAL A 508 -30.15 0.66 -20.60
N GLU A 509 -29.80 0.41 -19.35
CA GLU A 509 -30.08 -0.85 -18.65
C GLU A 509 -31.51 -0.88 -18.10
N VAL A 510 -32.01 -2.07 -17.80
CA VAL A 510 -33.27 -2.25 -17.07
C VAL A 510 -33.09 -2.10 -15.56
N GLY A 511 -34.12 -1.64 -14.86
CA GLY A 511 -34.15 -1.60 -13.39
C GLY A 511 -33.99 -0.20 -12.79
N ALA A 512 -33.53 -0.14 -11.53
CA ALA A 512 -33.52 1.08 -10.73
C ALA A 512 -32.46 2.11 -11.14
N HIS A 513 -31.35 1.65 -11.73
CA HIS A 513 -30.24 2.49 -12.18
C HIS A 513 -29.95 2.25 -13.67
N PRO A 514 -30.82 2.74 -14.58
CA PRO A 514 -30.72 2.45 -16.00
C PRO A 514 -29.47 3.06 -16.67
N TYR A 515 -28.95 4.18 -16.15
CA TYR A 515 -27.76 4.85 -16.65
C TYR A 515 -26.57 4.53 -15.76
N GLN A 516 -25.78 3.55 -16.16
CA GLN A 516 -24.68 3.01 -15.35
C GLN A 516 -23.47 2.53 -16.16
N ALA A 517 -22.30 2.50 -15.53
CA ALA A 517 -21.07 2.05 -16.18
C ALA A 517 -20.94 0.51 -16.28
N ASN A 518 -21.56 -0.25 -15.37
CA ASN A 518 -21.26 -1.69 -15.22
C ASN A 518 -21.61 -2.53 -16.47
N ALA A 519 -22.77 -2.29 -17.09
CA ALA A 519 -23.14 -3.00 -18.32
C ALA A 519 -22.14 -2.75 -19.47
N HIS A 520 -21.62 -1.51 -19.58
CA HIS A 520 -20.60 -1.15 -20.56
C HIS A 520 -19.27 -1.87 -20.29
N MET A 521 -18.89 -2.01 -19.01
CA MET A 521 -17.67 -2.72 -18.62
C MET A 521 -17.66 -4.16 -19.15
N HIS A 522 -18.76 -4.89 -18.96
CA HIS A 522 -18.83 -6.28 -19.42
C HIS A 522 -19.12 -6.42 -20.92
N LEU A 523 -19.76 -5.42 -21.57
CA LEU A 523 -19.82 -5.36 -23.03
C LEU A 523 -18.42 -5.14 -23.63
N LEU A 524 -17.59 -4.31 -23.01
CA LEU A 524 -16.19 -4.14 -23.41
C LEU A 524 -15.40 -5.43 -23.20
N GLU A 525 -15.59 -6.11 -22.09
CA GLU A 525 -14.99 -7.43 -21.84
C GLU A 525 -15.37 -8.46 -22.91
N ALA A 526 -16.65 -8.52 -23.29
CA ALA A 526 -17.15 -9.37 -24.37
C ALA A 526 -16.53 -9.00 -25.72
N ALA A 527 -16.49 -7.71 -26.06
CA ALA A 527 -15.95 -7.23 -27.33
C ALA A 527 -14.46 -7.56 -27.48
N LEU A 528 -13.66 -7.29 -26.44
CA LEU A 528 -12.23 -7.65 -26.44
C LEU A 528 -12.00 -9.16 -26.53
N ALA A 529 -12.87 -9.98 -25.92
CA ALA A 529 -12.77 -11.43 -26.04
C ALA A 529 -13.08 -11.93 -27.45
N TRP A 530 -14.05 -11.32 -28.15
CA TRP A 530 -14.35 -11.65 -29.54
C TRP A 530 -13.27 -11.18 -30.51
N GLU A 531 -12.62 -10.05 -30.26
CA GLU A 531 -11.41 -9.64 -31.00
C GLU A 531 -10.30 -10.67 -30.87
N ASP A 532 -10.00 -11.10 -29.64
CA ASP A 532 -8.99 -12.13 -29.37
C ASP A 532 -9.35 -13.48 -30.03
N ALA A 533 -10.65 -13.77 -30.19
CA ALA A 533 -11.17 -14.96 -30.86
C ALA A 533 -11.21 -14.85 -32.40
N GLY A 534 -10.85 -13.70 -32.97
CA GLY A 534 -10.85 -13.47 -34.43
C GLY A 534 -12.20 -13.05 -35.02
N GLY A 535 -13.08 -12.45 -34.22
CA GLY A 535 -14.33 -11.86 -34.68
C GLY A 535 -14.13 -10.70 -35.66
N ASP A 536 -15.21 -10.32 -36.36
CA ASP A 536 -15.17 -9.25 -37.36
C ASP A 536 -14.95 -7.85 -36.74
N ALA A 537 -14.67 -6.85 -37.61
CA ALA A 537 -14.31 -5.48 -37.21
C ALA A 537 -15.39 -4.71 -36.42
N SER A 538 -16.64 -5.19 -36.38
CA SER A 538 -17.68 -4.56 -35.56
C SER A 538 -17.44 -4.74 -34.06
N TRP A 539 -16.74 -5.80 -33.64
CA TRP A 539 -16.31 -5.96 -32.24
C TRP A 539 -15.31 -4.88 -31.84
N THR A 540 -14.34 -4.60 -32.72
CA THR A 540 -13.42 -3.46 -32.58
C THR A 540 -14.17 -2.14 -32.49
N SER A 541 -15.14 -1.92 -33.37
CA SER A 541 -15.98 -0.72 -33.32
C SER A 541 -16.76 -0.60 -32.01
N LEU A 542 -17.31 -1.70 -31.49
CA LEU A 542 -18.02 -1.72 -30.21
C LEU A 542 -17.08 -1.38 -29.04
N ALA A 543 -15.91 -2.01 -28.97
CA ALA A 543 -14.91 -1.74 -27.94
C ALA A 543 -14.48 -0.27 -27.95
N ASP A 544 -14.16 0.28 -29.12
CA ASP A 544 -13.70 1.66 -29.28
C ASP A 544 -14.79 2.68 -28.88
N ARG A 545 -16.06 2.41 -29.23
CA ARG A 545 -17.20 3.27 -28.82
C ARG A 545 -17.37 3.28 -27.30
N ILE A 546 -17.30 2.12 -26.65
CA ILE A 546 -17.43 2.03 -25.18
C ILE A 546 -16.27 2.75 -24.48
N VAL A 547 -15.03 2.55 -24.94
CA VAL A 547 -13.86 3.22 -24.37
C VAL A 547 -13.93 4.74 -24.55
N HIS A 548 -14.41 5.21 -25.71
CA HIS A 548 -14.65 6.63 -25.95
C HIS A 548 -15.68 7.22 -24.96
N LEU A 549 -16.82 6.54 -24.76
CA LEU A 549 -17.82 6.97 -23.78
C LEU A 549 -17.25 6.98 -22.36
N ALA A 550 -16.54 5.92 -21.96
CA ALA A 550 -15.97 5.83 -20.62
C ALA A 550 -14.99 6.97 -20.33
N ARG A 551 -14.09 7.30 -21.27
CA ARG A 551 -13.12 8.40 -21.13
C ARG A 551 -13.77 9.79 -21.13
N SER A 552 -14.89 9.96 -21.83
CA SER A 552 -15.56 11.25 -21.95
C SER A 552 -16.59 11.52 -20.85
N ARG A 553 -17.22 10.48 -20.31
CA ARG A 553 -18.35 10.59 -19.37
C ARG A 553 -18.14 9.88 -18.04
N PHE A 554 -17.58 8.68 -18.04
CA PHE A 554 -17.56 7.85 -16.82
C PHE A 554 -16.38 8.16 -15.91
N ILE A 555 -15.23 8.47 -16.50
CA ILE A 555 -13.98 8.70 -15.77
C ILE A 555 -13.86 10.18 -15.46
N ASP A 556 -13.80 10.48 -14.16
CA ASP A 556 -13.62 11.82 -13.67
C ASP A 556 -12.20 12.32 -13.95
N THR A 557 -12.08 13.41 -14.70
CA THR A 557 -10.79 13.90 -15.17
C THR A 557 -9.94 14.52 -14.06
N GLN A 558 -10.51 14.91 -12.92
CA GLN A 558 -9.80 15.48 -11.78
C GLN A 558 -9.28 14.38 -10.85
N THR A 559 -10.18 13.51 -10.39
CA THR A 559 -9.90 12.47 -9.40
C THR A 559 -9.31 11.20 -10.01
N GLY A 560 -9.56 10.96 -11.30
CA GLY A 560 -9.14 9.75 -12.00
C GLY A 560 -9.99 8.51 -11.70
N THR A 561 -11.10 8.66 -10.97
CA THR A 561 -12.02 7.55 -10.63
C THR A 561 -13.08 7.37 -11.72
N ILE A 562 -13.46 6.13 -12.00
CA ILE A 562 -14.71 5.84 -12.71
C ILE A 562 -15.90 5.89 -11.76
N ARG A 563 -17.00 6.51 -12.21
CA ARG A 563 -18.27 6.61 -11.49
C ARG A 563 -19.22 5.48 -11.90
N GLU A 564 -20.07 5.08 -10.96
CA GLU A 564 -20.99 3.96 -11.17
C GLU A 564 -22.28 4.36 -11.90
N PHE A 565 -22.88 5.49 -11.51
CA PHE A 565 -24.23 5.89 -11.91
C PHE A 565 -24.29 7.30 -12.50
N PHE A 566 -25.20 7.48 -13.45
CA PHE A 566 -25.35 8.69 -14.25
C PHE A 566 -26.82 9.15 -14.32
N SER A 567 -27.01 10.40 -14.70
CA SER A 567 -28.32 10.93 -15.13
C SER A 567 -28.58 10.55 -16.59
N SER A 568 -29.79 10.81 -17.10
CA SER A 568 -30.20 10.43 -18.45
C SER A 568 -29.43 11.11 -19.60
N ASP A 569 -28.59 12.10 -19.28
CA ASP A 569 -27.69 12.79 -20.21
C ASP A 569 -26.22 12.36 -20.04
N TRP A 570 -25.98 11.26 -19.32
CA TRP A 570 -24.65 10.75 -18.96
C TRP A 570 -23.80 11.72 -18.13
N SER A 571 -24.40 12.74 -17.51
CA SER A 571 -23.76 13.49 -16.44
C SER A 571 -23.75 12.66 -15.14
N PRO A 572 -22.82 12.91 -14.20
CA PRO A 572 -22.80 12.20 -12.92
C PRO A 572 -24.17 12.21 -12.22
N ALA A 573 -24.55 11.09 -11.61
CA ALA A 573 -25.78 11.02 -10.83
C ALA A 573 -25.78 12.06 -9.68
N LYS A 574 -26.95 12.44 -9.20
CA LYS A 574 -27.09 13.38 -8.07
C LYS A 574 -26.98 12.64 -6.74
N GLY A 575 -26.56 13.36 -5.69
CA GLY A 575 -26.55 12.83 -4.33
C GLY A 575 -25.49 11.75 -4.10
N SER A 576 -25.81 10.80 -3.22
CA SER A 576 -24.88 9.72 -2.82
C SER A 576 -24.41 8.87 -4.00
N ASP A 577 -25.29 8.58 -4.95
CA ASP A 577 -24.98 7.69 -6.08
C ASP A 577 -23.93 8.30 -7.00
N GLY A 578 -23.93 9.64 -7.13
CA GLY A 578 -22.96 10.36 -7.94
C GLY A 578 -21.53 10.27 -7.45
N SER A 579 -21.33 10.13 -6.13
CA SER A 579 -20.00 10.05 -5.52
C SER A 579 -19.61 8.64 -5.06
N LEU A 580 -20.44 7.63 -5.34
CA LEU A 580 -20.08 6.23 -5.10
C LEU A 580 -18.91 5.82 -6.00
N VAL A 581 -17.89 5.24 -5.38
CA VAL A 581 -16.75 4.64 -6.07
C VAL A 581 -16.55 3.23 -5.53
N GLU A 582 -16.57 2.23 -6.41
CA GLU A 582 -16.24 0.85 -6.05
C GLU A 582 -14.78 0.54 -6.46
N PRO A 583 -13.86 0.29 -5.52
CA PRO A 583 -12.45 -0.01 -5.82
C PRO A 583 -12.27 -1.19 -6.79
N GLY A 584 -13.12 -2.21 -6.69
CA GLY A 584 -13.12 -3.36 -7.60
C GLY A 584 -13.36 -2.96 -9.07
N HIS A 585 -14.34 -2.10 -9.34
CA HIS A 585 -14.60 -1.61 -10.70
C HIS A 585 -13.47 -0.71 -11.20
N GLN A 586 -12.79 0.05 -10.33
CA GLN A 586 -11.61 0.80 -10.74
C GLN A 586 -10.53 -0.14 -11.30
N PHE A 587 -10.28 -1.26 -10.62
CA PHE A 587 -9.30 -2.26 -11.09
C PHE A 587 -9.77 -2.97 -12.37
N GLU A 588 -11.03 -3.36 -12.46
CA GLU A 588 -11.57 -4.05 -13.63
C GLU A 588 -11.51 -3.18 -14.88
N TRP A 589 -11.92 -1.90 -14.78
CA TRP A 589 -11.76 -0.93 -15.86
C TRP A 589 -10.30 -0.64 -16.19
N ALA A 590 -9.42 -0.55 -15.19
CA ALA A 590 -7.98 -0.41 -15.42
C ALA A 590 -7.44 -1.59 -16.25
N TRP A 591 -7.85 -2.82 -15.93
CA TRP A 591 -7.45 -4.01 -16.68
C TRP A 591 -7.98 -4.02 -18.12
N LEU A 592 -9.26 -3.69 -18.33
CA LEU A 592 -9.88 -3.62 -19.65
C LEU A 592 -9.28 -2.51 -20.53
N LEU A 593 -9.10 -1.31 -19.97
CA LEU A 593 -8.47 -0.20 -20.68
C LEU A 593 -7.00 -0.48 -21.00
N ALA A 594 -6.28 -1.16 -20.11
CA ALA A 594 -4.91 -1.57 -20.38
C ALA A 594 -4.84 -2.54 -21.58
N ARG A 595 -5.75 -3.54 -21.65
CA ARG A 595 -5.86 -4.45 -22.80
C ARG A 595 -6.17 -3.71 -24.10
N HIS A 596 -7.22 -2.89 -24.08
CA HIS A 596 -7.64 -2.09 -25.22
C HIS A 596 -6.50 -1.18 -25.69
N SER A 597 -5.94 -0.37 -24.80
CA SER A 597 -4.87 0.58 -25.14
C SER A 597 -3.65 -0.10 -25.75
N LYS A 598 -3.25 -1.26 -25.22
CA LYS A 598 -2.12 -2.03 -25.78
C LYS A 598 -2.37 -2.48 -27.20
N SER A 599 -3.57 -2.98 -27.50
CA SER A 599 -3.91 -3.42 -28.85
C SER A 599 -4.10 -2.29 -29.86
N ARG A 600 -4.23 -1.04 -29.40
CA ARG A 600 -4.41 0.17 -30.22
C ARG A 600 -3.16 1.05 -30.27
N ASP A 601 -2.10 0.70 -29.55
CA ASP A 601 -0.93 1.55 -29.31
C ASP A 601 -1.30 2.94 -28.72
N ASP A 602 -2.33 2.98 -27.86
CA ASP A 602 -2.85 4.22 -27.25
C ASP A 602 -2.14 4.53 -25.91
N ALA A 603 -1.09 5.34 -25.97
CA ALA A 603 -0.37 5.78 -24.78
C ALA A 603 -1.22 6.64 -23.82
N GLU A 604 -2.24 7.35 -24.31
CA GLU A 604 -3.13 8.14 -23.46
C GLU A 604 -4.12 7.24 -22.71
N GLY A 605 -4.72 6.28 -23.41
CA GLY A 605 -5.56 5.24 -22.80
C GLY A 605 -4.81 4.48 -21.70
N LEU A 606 -3.53 4.16 -21.92
CA LEU A 606 -2.71 3.51 -20.90
C LEU A 606 -2.49 4.42 -19.67
N ARG A 607 -2.32 5.73 -19.85
CA ARG A 607 -2.27 6.68 -18.72
C ARG A 607 -3.59 6.72 -17.94
N VAL A 608 -4.73 6.62 -18.63
CA VAL A 608 -6.05 6.54 -17.98
C VAL A 608 -6.19 5.25 -17.17
N ALA A 609 -5.76 4.11 -17.72
CA ALA A 609 -5.74 2.83 -17.00
C ALA A 609 -4.90 2.90 -15.71
N TRP A 610 -3.75 3.57 -15.75
CA TRP A 610 -2.93 3.83 -14.56
C TRP A 610 -3.64 4.65 -13.50
N ARG A 611 -4.32 5.73 -13.89
CA ARG A 611 -5.08 6.57 -12.95
C ARG A 611 -6.20 5.80 -12.25
N LEU A 612 -6.90 4.94 -12.97
CA LEU A 612 -7.92 4.06 -12.40
C LEU A 612 -7.30 3.03 -11.44
N PHE A 613 -6.15 2.45 -11.79
CA PHE A 613 -5.43 1.55 -10.89
C PHE A 613 -5.06 2.26 -9.58
N GLU A 614 -4.47 3.46 -9.67
CA GLU A 614 -4.13 4.29 -8.50
C GLU A 614 -5.38 4.69 -7.69
N ALA A 615 -6.50 4.98 -8.36
CA ALA A 615 -7.77 5.23 -7.71
C ALA A 615 -8.25 4.00 -6.93
N GLY A 616 -8.22 2.81 -7.53
CA GLY A 616 -8.56 1.56 -6.85
C GLY A 616 -7.69 1.28 -5.62
N LEU A 617 -6.40 1.61 -5.67
CA LEU A 617 -5.47 1.44 -4.55
C LEU A 617 -5.86 2.25 -3.30
N LYS A 618 -6.57 3.38 -3.45
CA LYS A 618 -7.09 4.16 -2.31
C LYS A 618 -8.13 3.37 -1.50
N GLY A 619 -8.82 2.42 -2.13
CA GLY A 619 -9.78 1.53 -1.48
C GLY A 619 -9.17 0.24 -0.91
N VAL A 620 -7.85 0.09 -0.91
CA VAL A 620 -7.18 -1.06 -0.26
C VAL A 620 -6.96 -0.74 1.20
N ASP A 621 -7.65 -1.47 2.09
CA ASP A 621 -7.50 -1.35 3.53
C ASP A 621 -6.06 -1.73 3.94
N PRO A 622 -5.28 -0.83 4.54
CA PRO A 622 -3.89 -1.11 4.89
C PRO A 622 -3.74 -2.06 6.08
N ALA A 623 -4.72 -2.17 6.96
CA ALA A 623 -4.69 -3.05 8.12
C ALA A 623 -5.05 -4.48 7.74
N ARG A 624 -6.12 -4.66 6.96
CA ARG A 624 -6.58 -5.99 6.50
C ARG A 624 -5.86 -6.43 5.23
N GLY A 625 -5.35 -5.51 4.41
CA GLY A 625 -4.73 -5.83 3.12
C GLY A 625 -5.74 -6.37 2.10
N VAL A 626 -6.96 -5.83 2.07
CA VAL A 626 -8.04 -6.21 1.13
C VAL A 626 -8.67 -4.96 0.53
N ALA A 627 -9.12 -5.01 -0.72
CA ALA A 627 -9.92 -3.95 -1.32
C ALA A 627 -11.35 -3.95 -0.75
N ILE A 628 -11.81 -2.81 -0.26
CA ILE A 628 -13.14 -2.64 0.32
C ILE A 628 -14.21 -2.47 -0.76
N ASP A 629 -15.48 -2.60 -0.39
CA ASP A 629 -16.63 -2.55 -1.30
C ASP A 629 -16.85 -1.15 -1.86
N ALA A 630 -16.76 -0.10 -1.04
CA ALA A 630 -17.10 1.25 -1.48
C ALA A 630 -16.40 2.37 -0.71
N MET A 631 -16.10 3.45 -1.44
CA MET A 631 -15.60 4.72 -0.93
C MET A 631 -16.28 5.90 -1.65
N ASP A 632 -16.08 7.11 -1.13
CA ASP A 632 -16.42 8.37 -1.79
C ASP A 632 -15.27 8.83 -2.72
N LEU A 633 -15.55 9.82 -3.58
CA LEU A 633 -14.57 10.43 -4.50
C LEU A 633 -13.34 11.01 -3.79
N ASP A 634 -13.51 11.45 -2.54
CA ASP A 634 -12.41 11.97 -1.70
C ASP A 634 -11.58 10.84 -1.04
N GLY A 635 -11.98 9.58 -1.23
CA GLY A 635 -11.36 8.40 -0.67
C GLY A 635 -11.87 7.99 0.71
N SER A 636 -12.84 8.70 1.29
CA SER A 636 -13.45 8.32 2.57
C SER A 636 -14.25 7.02 2.44
N VAL A 637 -14.15 6.16 3.45
CA VAL A 637 -14.75 4.82 3.41
C VAL A 637 -16.27 4.91 3.59
N ARG A 638 -17.01 4.35 2.63
CA ARG A 638 -18.48 4.19 2.71
C ARG A 638 -18.89 2.83 3.24
N SER A 639 -18.20 1.79 2.77
CA SER A 639 -18.41 0.41 3.20
C SER A 639 -17.07 -0.28 3.32
N ALA A 640 -16.64 -0.50 4.57
CA ALA A 640 -15.43 -1.23 4.88
C ALA A 640 -15.56 -2.75 4.67
N ARG A 641 -16.77 -3.28 4.40
CA ARG A 641 -16.93 -4.69 3.98
C ARG A 641 -16.09 -4.94 2.73
N ALA A 642 -15.52 -6.12 2.59
CA ALA A 642 -14.70 -6.49 1.44
C ALA A 642 -15.20 -7.80 0.83
N ARG A 643 -15.52 -7.77 -0.48
CA ARG A 643 -15.90 -8.97 -1.23
C ARG A 643 -14.70 -9.69 -1.85
N LEU A 644 -14.90 -10.91 -2.33
CA LEU A 644 -13.85 -11.69 -3.01
C LEU A 644 -13.46 -11.08 -4.37
N TRP A 645 -14.44 -10.70 -5.19
CA TRP A 645 -14.20 -10.29 -6.58
C TRP A 645 -13.32 -9.03 -6.75
N PRO A 646 -13.35 -7.99 -5.89
CA PRO A 646 -12.41 -6.87 -6.03
C PRO A 646 -10.95 -7.31 -5.87
N GLN A 647 -10.69 -8.39 -5.11
CA GLN A 647 -9.33 -8.89 -4.89
C GLN A 647 -8.77 -9.55 -6.15
N THR A 648 -9.62 -10.25 -6.91
CA THR A 648 -9.23 -10.84 -8.20
C THR A 648 -9.01 -9.76 -9.25
N GLU A 649 -9.82 -8.70 -9.27
CA GLU A 649 -9.65 -7.58 -10.20
C GLU A 649 -8.39 -6.76 -9.86
N TRP A 650 -8.13 -6.52 -8.57
CA TRP A 650 -6.87 -5.92 -8.12
C TRP A 650 -5.64 -6.71 -8.59
N LEU A 651 -5.69 -8.05 -8.47
CA LEU A 651 -4.63 -8.93 -8.95
C LEU A 651 -4.47 -8.84 -10.49
N LYS A 652 -5.57 -8.91 -11.25
CA LYS A 652 -5.56 -8.80 -12.72
C LYS A 652 -4.94 -7.48 -13.18
N ALA A 653 -5.43 -6.36 -12.65
CA ALA A 653 -4.96 -5.01 -13.00
C ALA A 653 -3.47 -4.83 -12.69
N SER A 654 -3.04 -5.27 -11.50
CA SER A 654 -1.63 -5.23 -11.09
C SER A 654 -0.74 -6.00 -12.08
N LEU A 655 -1.14 -7.22 -12.44
CA LEU A 655 -0.33 -8.08 -13.32
C LEU A 655 -0.27 -7.58 -14.76
N ILE A 656 -1.36 -7.09 -15.32
CA ILE A 656 -1.35 -6.61 -16.70
C ILE A 656 -0.52 -5.33 -16.84
N LEU A 657 -0.68 -4.37 -15.93
CA LEU A 657 0.05 -3.11 -15.95
C LEU A 657 1.55 -3.33 -15.73
N SER A 658 1.95 -4.33 -14.92
CA SER A 658 3.36 -4.72 -14.77
C SER A 658 4.00 -5.10 -16.11
N SER A 659 3.22 -5.69 -17.03
CA SER A 659 3.72 -6.13 -18.34
C SER A 659 3.80 -5.02 -19.39
N MET A 660 3.31 -3.81 -19.06
CA MET A 660 3.20 -2.68 -19.99
C MET A 660 4.19 -1.55 -19.70
N THR A 661 5.02 -1.72 -18.67
CA THR A 661 6.04 -0.74 -18.28
C THR A 661 7.31 -1.45 -17.82
N ASP A 662 8.45 -0.78 -18.00
CA ASP A 662 9.77 -1.21 -17.53
C ASP A 662 10.40 -0.18 -16.56
N ASP A 663 9.63 0.85 -16.19
CA ASP A 663 10.02 1.81 -15.18
C ASP A 663 9.70 1.29 -13.76
N TRP A 664 9.80 2.17 -12.76
CA TRP A 664 9.55 1.84 -11.36
C TRP A 664 8.11 1.34 -11.11
N ARG A 665 7.16 1.66 -11.99
CA ARG A 665 5.76 1.25 -11.87
C ARG A 665 5.60 -0.26 -12.09
N ARG A 666 6.55 -0.89 -12.79
CA ARG A 666 6.60 -2.35 -12.92
C ARG A 666 6.72 -3.02 -11.56
N ASP A 667 7.70 -2.58 -10.77
CA ASP A 667 8.00 -3.14 -9.46
C ASP A 667 6.83 -2.91 -8.50
N LEU A 668 6.20 -1.73 -8.55
CA LEU A 668 4.95 -1.44 -7.84
C LEU A 668 3.88 -2.48 -8.18
N CYS A 669 3.60 -2.66 -9.46
CA CYS A 669 2.55 -3.57 -9.90
C CYS A 669 2.83 -5.02 -9.49
N LEU A 670 4.08 -5.47 -9.53
CA LEU A 670 4.44 -6.81 -9.03
C LEU A 670 4.28 -6.93 -7.51
N MET A 671 4.62 -5.88 -6.76
CA MET A 671 4.41 -5.82 -5.32
C MET A 671 2.92 -5.83 -4.95
N GLN A 672 2.10 -5.05 -5.66
CA GLN A 672 0.64 -5.04 -5.51
C GLN A 672 0.01 -6.36 -5.94
N ALA A 673 0.50 -7.01 -7.01
CA ALA A 673 0.04 -8.33 -7.41
C ALA A 673 0.30 -9.38 -6.31
N ALA A 674 1.49 -9.37 -5.70
CA ALA A 674 1.78 -10.26 -4.57
C ALA A 674 0.86 -9.99 -3.36
N ARG A 675 0.51 -8.71 -3.09
CA ARG A 675 -0.45 -8.35 -2.04
C ARG A 675 -1.87 -8.81 -2.37
N ALA A 676 -2.36 -8.52 -3.57
CA ALA A 676 -3.68 -8.92 -4.05
C ALA A 676 -3.85 -10.45 -4.04
N GLN A 677 -2.81 -11.19 -4.40
CA GLN A 677 -2.82 -12.65 -4.34
C GLN A 677 -2.92 -13.17 -2.90
N ARG A 678 -2.15 -12.61 -1.96
CA ARG A 678 -2.30 -12.95 -0.54
C ARG A 678 -3.67 -12.55 0.00
N ALA A 679 -4.24 -11.44 -0.46
CA ALA A 679 -5.60 -11.01 -0.12
C ALA A 679 -6.62 -12.06 -0.57
N LEU A 680 -6.56 -12.47 -1.84
CA LEU A 680 -7.42 -13.52 -2.41
C LEU A 680 -7.31 -14.82 -1.62
N TRP A 681 -6.10 -15.23 -1.24
CA TRP A 681 -5.87 -16.47 -0.47
C TRP A 681 -6.58 -16.50 0.89
N ARG A 682 -6.94 -15.35 1.46
CA ARG A 682 -7.74 -15.32 2.69
C ARG A 682 -9.16 -15.81 2.48
N TYR A 683 -9.70 -15.69 1.27
CA TYR A 683 -11.07 -16.08 0.92
C TYR A 683 -11.17 -17.55 0.50
N LEU A 684 -10.11 -18.13 -0.06
CA LEU A 684 -10.12 -19.48 -0.63
C LEU A 684 -9.97 -20.56 0.45
N THR A 685 -10.77 -21.62 0.34
CA THR A 685 -10.72 -22.78 1.24
C THR A 685 -9.97 -23.95 0.59
N PRO A 686 -9.35 -24.86 1.36
CA PRO A 686 -8.64 -26.01 0.80
C PRO A 686 -9.48 -26.95 -0.08
N VAL A 687 -10.80 -26.97 0.13
CA VAL A 687 -11.75 -27.88 -0.56
C VAL A 687 -12.28 -27.33 -1.90
N GLY A 688 -11.76 -26.19 -2.37
CA GLY A 688 -12.16 -25.60 -3.65
C GLY A 688 -13.39 -24.69 -3.57
N LEU A 689 -13.80 -24.31 -2.36
CA LEU A 689 -14.85 -23.33 -2.07
C LEU A 689 -14.23 -22.02 -1.55
N TRP A 690 -15.04 -21.01 -1.25
CA TRP A 690 -14.58 -19.73 -0.72
C TRP A 690 -15.63 -19.05 0.16
N HIS A 691 -15.17 -18.16 1.01
CA HIS A 691 -15.99 -17.13 1.63
C HIS A 691 -16.15 -15.97 0.64
N ASP A 692 -17.31 -15.30 0.58
CA ASP A 692 -17.50 -14.16 -0.34
C ASP A 692 -17.31 -12.80 0.32
N LYS A 693 -17.67 -12.64 1.60
CA LYS A 693 -17.73 -11.34 2.29
C LYS A 693 -16.95 -11.35 3.61
N MET A 694 -16.01 -10.42 3.73
CA MET A 694 -15.26 -10.11 4.94
C MET A 694 -15.79 -8.81 5.57
N LEU A 695 -16.04 -8.84 6.88
CA LEU A 695 -16.44 -7.68 7.68
C LEU A 695 -15.24 -6.79 8.01
N GLU A 696 -15.51 -5.61 8.55
CA GLU A 696 -14.47 -4.67 9.02
C GLU A 696 -13.60 -5.27 10.13
N SER A 697 -14.16 -6.14 10.97
CA SER A 697 -13.40 -6.89 11.99
C SER A 697 -12.34 -7.83 11.41
N GLY A 698 -12.44 -8.16 10.12
CA GLY A 698 -11.63 -9.18 9.46
C GLY A 698 -12.26 -10.57 9.46
N ASP A 699 -13.41 -10.75 10.12
CA ASP A 699 -14.17 -12.00 10.13
C ASP A 699 -14.96 -12.19 8.83
N PHE A 700 -15.15 -13.44 8.43
CA PHE A 700 -16.01 -13.78 7.30
C PHE A 700 -17.45 -13.97 7.73
N ILE A 701 -18.38 -13.54 6.88
CA ILE A 701 -19.79 -13.92 7.02
C ILE A 701 -19.91 -15.41 6.70
N ASP A 702 -20.57 -16.17 7.58
CA ASP A 702 -20.87 -17.58 7.34
C ASP A 702 -22.00 -17.69 6.30
N GLU A 703 -21.60 -17.85 5.04
CA GLU A 703 -22.51 -17.99 3.92
C GLU A 703 -21.99 -19.01 2.87
N PRO A 704 -22.88 -19.56 2.05
CA PRO A 704 -22.51 -20.45 0.95
C PRO A 704 -21.59 -19.75 -0.07
N ALA A 705 -20.68 -20.49 -0.67
CA ALA A 705 -19.83 -20.02 -1.76
C ALA A 705 -20.68 -19.75 -3.02
N PRO A 706 -20.69 -18.52 -3.57
CA PRO A 706 -21.44 -18.18 -4.77
C PRO A 706 -20.68 -18.54 -6.04
N ALA A 707 -21.29 -19.34 -6.91
CA ALA A 707 -20.74 -19.75 -8.20
C ALA A 707 -20.33 -18.57 -9.09
N SER A 708 -21.03 -17.43 -8.96
CA SER A 708 -20.72 -16.19 -9.69
C SER A 708 -19.28 -15.71 -9.53
N SER A 709 -18.62 -16.06 -8.43
CA SER A 709 -17.25 -15.64 -8.12
C SER A 709 -16.18 -16.51 -8.81
N LEU A 710 -16.50 -17.75 -9.22
CA LEU A 710 -15.54 -18.66 -9.86
C LEU A 710 -14.97 -18.09 -11.16
N TYR A 711 -15.79 -17.34 -11.90
CA TYR A 711 -15.39 -16.64 -13.11
C TYR A 711 -14.23 -15.66 -12.85
N HIS A 712 -14.38 -14.80 -11.84
CA HIS A 712 -13.35 -13.84 -11.47
C HIS A 712 -12.06 -14.53 -11.00
N ILE A 713 -12.19 -15.64 -10.25
CA ILE A 713 -11.06 -16.47 -9.82
C ILE A 713 -10.32 -17.06 -11.02
N MET A 714 -11.05 -17.63 -12.00
CA MET A 714 -10.46 -18.16 -13.23
C MET A 714 -9.77 -17.08 -14.07
N ALA A 715 -10.40 -15.91 -14.23
CA ALA A 715 -9.82 -14.79 -14.96
C ALA A 715 -8.52 -14.30 -14.31
N ALA A 716 -8.50 -14.18 -12.97
CA ALA A 716 -7.29 -13.84 -12.23
C ALA A 716 -6.20 -14.92 -12.36
N TYR A 717 -6.56 -16.20 -12.28
CA TYR A 717 -5.63 -17.30 -12.51
C TYR A 717 -5.01 -17.25 -13.91
N SER A 718 -5.82 -17.02 -14.95
CA SER A 718 -5.33 -16.91 -16.33
C SER A 718 -4.30 -15.78 -16.48
N GLN A 719 -4.56 -14.62 -15.88
CA GLN A 719 -3.61 -13.50 -15.86
C GLN A 719 -2.34 -13.82 -15.06
N VAL A 720 -2.46 -14.47 -13.90
CA VAL A 720 -1.31 -14.95 -13.10
C VAL A 720 -0.42 -15.86 -13.92
N ARG A 721 -1.01 -16.87 -14.58
CA ARG A 721 -0.26 -17.80 -15.42
C ARG A 721 0.46 -17.08 -16.56
N ALA A 722 -0.21 -16.15 -17.24
CA ALA A 722 0.38 -15.40 -18.34
C ALA A 722 1.57 -14.55 -17.88
N THR A 723 1.40 -13.75 -16.82
CA THR A 723 2.44 -12.84 -16.33
C THR A 723 3.58 -13.60 -15.65
N VAL A 724 3.29 -14.50 -14.71
CA VAL A 724 4.33 -15.24 -13.99
C VAL A 724 5.05 -16.23 -14.91
N GLY A 725 4.34 -16.88 -15.85
CA GLY A 725 4.97 -17.75 -16.84
C GLY A 725 5.94 -17.00 -17.76
N SER A 726 5.68 -15.74 -18.07
CA SER A 726 6.61 -14.87 -18.81
C SER A 726 7.82 -14.45 -17.97
N LEU A 727 7.61 -14.08 -16.71
CA LEU A 727 8.68 -13.69 -15.77
C LEU A 727 9.57 -14.87 -15.37
N ARG A 728 8.99 -16.07 -15.24
CA ARG A 728 9.60 -17.30 -14.74
C ARG A 728 9.23 -18.49 -15.64
N PRO A 729 9.83 -18.58 -16.84
CA PRO A 729 9.57 -19.69 -17.76
C PRO A 729 9.85 -21.07 -17.14
N ASP A 730 10.76 -21.15 -16.17
CA ASP A 730 11.07 -22.36 -15.41
C ASP A 730 9.87 -22.90 -14.60
N LEU A 731 8.90 -22.04 -14.26
CA LEU A 731 7.69 -22.41 -13.53
C LEU A 731 6.50 -22.75 -14.46
N ALA A 732 6.63 -22.62 -15.78
CA ALA A 732 5.51 -22.78 -16.71
C ALA A 732 4.75 -24.12 -16.56
N SER A 733 5.47 -25.21 -16.30
CA SER A 733 4.89 -26.53 -16.05
C SER A 733 4.11 -26.59 -14.72
N ALA A 734 4.64 -25.96 -13.67
CA ALA A 734 3.97 -25.88 -12.36
C ALA A 734 2.70 -25.01 -12.39
N LEU A 735 2.60 -24.10 -13.37
CA LEU A 735 1.44 -23.24 -13.62
C LEU A 735 0.42 -23.85 -14.60
N ALA A 736 0.64 -25.08 -15.09
CA ALA A 736 -0.31 -25.73 -15.99
C ALA A 736 -1.48 -26.36 -15.22
N LEU A 737 -2.66 -26.40 -15.85
CA LEU A 737 -3.83 -27.13 -15.31
C LEU A 737 -3.87 -28.61 -15.71
N SER A 738 -2.92 -29.06 -16.53
CA SER A 738 -2.82 -30.45 -17.00
C SER A 738 -2.61 -31.45 -15.87
#